data_AF-A0A1D6KG82-F1
#
_entry.id   AF-A0A1D6KG82-F1
#
_cell.length_a   1.000
_cell.length_b   1.000
_cell.length_c   1.000
_cell.angle_alpha   90.00
_cell.angle_beta   90.00
_cell.angle_gamma   90.00
#
_symmetry.space_group_name_H-M   'P 1'
#
loop_
_entity.id
_entity.type
_entity.pdbx_description
1 polymer ?
#
loop_
_entity_poly.entity_id
_entity_poly.type
_entity_poly.pdbx_seq_one_letter_code
_entity_poly.pdbx_strand_id
1 'polypeptide(L)'
;MRWSLPTASAPSPARCAGSSSSGTAPSSPTSSPGRSRSGSRTAVNNYNGIPCIGSRCREKQRRESSRLQTVNRKLGAMNKLLMEENDRLQKQVSRLVFDNGYMKNRLHSPSVATTDTSCESVVTSGQHKQQQNPAVLHPPQRDANNPAGLLAIAEETLAEFMSKATGTAVNWVQMVGMKPGPDSVGIIAVSHNCSGVAARACGLVSLEPTKVAEILKDRASWYRDCRRVDILHVIPTGNGGTIELIYMQTYALTTLAEPRDFWTLRYTSGLDDGSLVICERSLTHSTGGPSGPKTPDFIRAEVLPSGYLIRPCDGGGSMIYIVDHVDLNACSVPEVLRPLYESPKILAQKMTAAALRHIRQIAHESSGETPYGAGRQPAVLRTFSQRLSRGFNDAVSGFPDDGWSSLLSSDGAEDISITINSSPNKLIGSDVSPSPFFSAMGGGIMCAKASMLLQNVPPALLVRFLREHRSEWADPGVDAYSAASLRANPYNVPGLRAGGFMGNQVILPLARTVEHEECLEVIRLQGHGFSHDEVLMSPDMFLLQLCSGIDEDAPGACAQLVFAPIDESFADDAPLLPSGFRVIPLDAKTDVPSATRTLDLASALEVGSGGGLCALSDSGSGTRSTRSVLTIAFQFSFENHLRESVAAMARQYVRAVMAIVQRVAMAISPSRLGPHVELKHPPGSPEALALASWIGRSYRAHTGTEIRWSDTEDAAGSPLTLFWKHSDAIICCSLKPAFTLKFANSAGFDILETTVANVQDLQLEAVLDDGGQKALVAQLPKIMLQGLAYLPGGVCRSSMGRQASYEQAVAWKVVGDDGAPQCLALMFVNWTFI
;
A
#
# COMPACT_ATOMS: atom_id res chain seq x y z
N MET A 1 -17.98 -38.13 -21.06
CA MET A 1 -18.66 -36.96 -21.64
C MET A 1 -17.61 -36.05 -22.27
N ARG A 2 -17.55 -36.02 -23.60
CA ARG A 2 -16.71 -35.08 -24.36
C ARG A 2 -17.34 -33.70 -24.24
N TRP A 3 -16.58 -32.72 -23.76
CA TRP A 3 -16.93 -31.32 -23.92
C TRP A 3 -16.08 -30.76 -25.07
N SER A 4 -16.71 -30.69 -26.23
CA SER A 4 -16.29 -29.93 -27.40
C SER A 4 -16.61 -28.46 -27.18
N LEU A 5 -15.61 -27.60 -27.22
CA LEU A 5 -15.78 -26.15 -27.31
C LEU A 5 -15.48 -25.68 -28.75
N PRO A 6 -16.18 -24.64 -29.25
CA PRO A 6 -16.21 -24.30 -30.67
C PRO A 6 -14.94 -23.59 -31.12
N THR A 7 -14.42 -24.00 -32.27
CA THR A 7 -13.39 -23.30 -33.05
C THR A 7 -13.96 -21.99 -33.59
N ALA A 8 -13.49 -20.87 -33.06
CA ALA A 8 -13.65 -19.56 -33.71
C ALA A 8 -12.70 -19.49 -34.92
N SER A 9 -13.29 -19.35 -36.10
CA SER A 9 -12.61 -19.21 -37.38
C SER A 9 -11.86 -17.88 -37.48
N ALA A 10 -10.58 -17.96 -37.83
CA ALA A 10 -9.79 -16.80 -38.26
C ALA A 10 -10.27 -16.31 -39.64
N PRO A 11 -10.39 -14.99 -39.89
CA PRO A 11 -10.63 -14.49 -41.23
C PRO A 11 -9.36 -14.66 -42.08
N SER A 12 -9.49 -15.37 -43.19
CA SER A 12 -8.44 -15.53 -44.19
C SER A 12 -8.23 -14.22 -44.97
N PRO A 13 -6.99 -13.86 -45.35
CA PRO A 13 -6.72 -12.73 -46.22
C PRO A 13 -7.08 -13.07 -47.67
N ALA A 14 -7.88 -12.21 -48.30
CA ALA A 14 -8.23 -12.33 -49.71
C ALA A 14 -6.98 -12.22 -50.59
N ARG A 15 -6.78 -13.23 -51.46
CA ARG A 15 -5.89 -13.16 -52.62
C ARG A 15 -6.58 -12.35 -53.73
N CYS A 16 -5.91 -11.33 -54.26
CA CYS A 16 -6.06 -10.94 -55.67
C CYS A 16 -4.83 -11.42 -56.45
N ALA A 17 -5.13 -11.92 -57.63
CA ALA A 17 -4.33 -12.80 -58.46
C ALA A 17 -3.19 -12.11 -59.23
N GLY A 18 -2.24 -12.93 -59.69
CA GLY A 18 -1.18 -12.54 -60.62
C GLY A 18 -0.10 -13.60 -60.76
N SER A 19 -0.47 -14.79 -61.23
CA SER A 19 0.41 -15.91 -61.56
C SER A 19 1.11 -15.74 -62.92
N SER A 20 2.42 -15.97 -62.98
CA SER A 20 3.18 -16.72 -64.01
C SER A 20 4.67 -16.33 -63.90
N SER A 21 5.50 -17.13 -63.23
CA SER A 21 6.16 -18.37 -63.67
C SER A 21 7.43 -18.17 -64.51
N SER A 22 8.50 -18.79 -63.99
CA SER A 22 9.70 -19.34 -64.67
C SER A 22 10.84 -18.39 -65.07
N GLY A 23 12.07 -18.79 -64.69
CA GLY A 23 13.30 -18.33 -65.34
C GLY A 23 14.50 -18.14 -64.42
N THR A 24 15.16 -19.23 -64.09
CA THR A 24 16.60 -19.43 -63.83
C THR A 24 17.57 -18.24 -64.00
N ALA A 25 18.50 -18.14 -63.02
CA ALA A 25 19.71 -17.30 -62.96
C ALA A 25 20.72 -17.56 -64.12
N PRO A 26 21.95 -16.99 -64.16
CA PRO A 26 22.59 -15.95 -63.33
C PRO A 26 23.37 -14.88 -64.18
N SER A 27 24.02 -13.92 -63.51
CA SER A 27 25.35 -13.32 -63.82
C SER A 27 25.42 -11.79 -63.64
N SER A 28 26.35 -11.38 -62.78
CA SER A 28 26.93 -10.05 -62.62
C SER A 28 27.92 -9.75 -63.76
N PRO A 29 28.69 -8.64 -63.72
CA PRO A 29 28.41 -7.23 -63.45
C PRO A 29 28.85 -6.37 -64.67
N THR A 30 28.71 -5.03 -64.64
CA THR A 30 29.73 -4.01 -65.04
C THR A 30 29.16 -2.71 -65.61
N SER A 31 29.89 -1.63 -65.29
CA SER A 31 30.06 -0.38 -66.03
C SER A 31 28.97 0.71 -65.97
N SER A 32 29.26 1.70 -65.12
CA SER A 32 28.98 3.14 -65.32
C SER A 32 29.72 3.65 -66.59
N PRO A 33 29.72 4.97 -66.94
CA PRO A 33 28.76 6.08 -66.75
C PRO A 33 28.54 6.89 -68.06
N GLY A 34 27.59 7.85 -68.09
CA GLY A 34 27.48 8.80 -69.23
C GLY A 34 26.20 9.63 -69.20
N ARG A 35 26.14 10.76 -68.47
CA ARG A 35 26.55 12.13 -68.84
C ARG A 35 25.63 12.84 -69.86
N SER A 36 24.97 13.89 -69.36
CA SER A 36 24.47 15.10 -70.05
C SER A 36 23.20 14.91 -70.92
N ARG A 37 22.26 15.86 -71.03
CA ARG A 37 22.34 17.32 -70.87
C ARG A 37 20.92 17.94 -70.83
N SER A 38 20.79 18.99 -70.02
CA SER A 38 20.00 20.22 -70.23
C SER A 38 18.50 20.18 -70.57
N GLY A 39 17.70 20.75 -69.65
CA GLY A 39 16.38 21.31 -69.93
C GLY A 39 15.89 22.11 -68.72
N SER A 40 16.33 23.37 -68.61
CA SER A 40 15.96 24.31 -67.55
C SER A 40 14.49 24.75 -67.63
N ARG A 41 13.78 24.73 -66.50
CA ARG A 41 12.81 25.78 -66.13
C ARG A 41 12.75 25.91 -64.61
N THR A 42 13.24 27.05 -64.14
CA THR A 42 13.31 27.53 -62.76
C THR A 42 11.93 28.01 -62.29
N ALA A 43 11.49 27.58 -61.10
CA ALA A 43 10.76 28.44 -60.14
C ALA A 43 10.56 27.73 -58.78
N VAL A 44 11.32 28.20 -57.79
CA VAL A 44 10.99 28.33 -56.35
C VAL A 44 10.68 27.04 -55.57
N ASN A 45 11.74 26.50 -54.97
CA ASN A 45 11.68 25.78 -53.70
C ASN A 45 11.29 26.75 -52.57
N ASN A 46 10.25 26.41 -51.80
CA ASN A 46 10.20 26.66 -50.36
C ASN A 46 9.07 25.84 -49.73
N TYR A 47 9.34 24.57 -49.43
CA TYR A 47 8.74 23.84 -48.30
C TYR A 47 9.77 22.80 -47.82
N ASN A 48 10.76 23.27 -47.07
CA ASN A 48 11.53 22.43 -46.16
C ASN A 48 10.70 22.27 -44.89
N GLY A 49 10.22 21.05 -44.65
CA GLY A 49 9.58 20.69 -43.40
C GLY A 49 8.90 19.35 -43.54
N ILE A 50 9.64 18.27 -43.26
CA ILE A 50 9.24 16.99 -42.63
C ILE A 50 10.34 15.95 -42.97
N PRO A 51 11.46 15.90 -42.23
CA PRO A 51 12.22 14.66 -42.07
C PRO A 51 12.02 14.03 -40.68
N CYS A 52 11.51 14.82 -39.72
CA CYS A 52 11.49 14.44 -38.30
C CYS A 52 10.33 13.51 -37.90
N ILE A 53 9.26 13.43 -38.70
CA ILE A 53 8.09 12.60 -38.37
C ILE A 53 8.36 11.13 -38.71
N GLY A 54 8.99 10.85 -39.85
CA GLY A 54 9.31 9.48 -40.30
C GLY A 54 10.36 8.79 -39.43
N SER A 55 11.40 9.51 -38.98
CA SER A 55 12.40 8.97 -38.06
C SER A 55 11.84 8.69 -36.68
N ARG A 56 11.05 9.63 -36.11
CA ARG A 56 10.41 9.48 -34.80
C ARG A 56 9.32 8.40 -34.79
N CYS A 57 8.59 8.23 -35.90
CA CYS A 57 7.61 7.16 -36.06
C CYS A 57 8.28 5.79 -36.22
N ARG A 58 9.38 5.70 -36.99
CA ARG A 58 10.16 4.46 -37.15
C ARG A 58 10.89 4.07 -35.86
N GLU A 59 11.36 5.05 -35.09
CA GLU A 59 11.93 4.85 -33.74
C GLU A 59 10.86 4.34 -32.78
N LYS A 60 9.67 4.97 -32.77
CA LYS A 60 8.52 4.52 -31.96
C LYS A 60 8.08 3.11 -32.35
N GLN A 61 8.03 2.80 -33.64
CA GLN A 61 7.67 1.48 -34.14
C GLN A 61 8.73 0.43 -33.80
N ARG A 62 10.03 0.77 -33.82
CA ARG A 62 11.09 -0.11 -33.33
C ARG A 62 10.98 -0.39 -31.84
N ARG A 63 10.71 0.65 -31.03
CA ARG A 63 10.50 0.51 -29.57
C ARG A 63 9.26 -0.32 -29.24
N GLU A 64 8.15 -0.10 -29.93
CA GLU A 64 6.96 -0.93 -29.75
C GLU A 64 7.19 -2.37 -30.24
N SER A 65 7.91 -2.57 -31.34
CA SER A 65 8.25 -3.91 -31.82
C SER A 65 9.21 -4.64 -30.88
N SER A 66 10.19 -3.96 -30.29
CA SER A 66 11.08 -4.57 -29.29
C SER A 66 10.32 -4.88 -28.01
N ARG A 67 9.44 -3.99 -27.55
CA ARG A 67 8.55 -4.21 -26.41
C ARG A 67 7.64 -5.42 -26.64
N LEU A 68 7.00 -5.52 -27.81
CA LEU A 68 6.16 -6.66 -28.20
C LEU A 68 6.96 -7.97 -28.29
N GLN A 69 8.20 -7.93 -28.79
CA GLN A 69 9.07 -9.11 -28.81
C GLN A 69 9.44 -9.56 -27.39
N THR A 70 9.76 -8.62 -26.50
CA THR A 70 10.01 -8.91 -25.08
C THR A 70 8.78 -9.51 -24.42
N VAL A 71 7.60 -8.92 -24.61
CA VAL A 71 6.33 -9.47 -24.08
C VAL A 71 6.04 -10.85 -24.64
N ASN A 72 6.26 -11.09 -25.94
CA ASN A 72 6.07 -12.42 -26.55
C ASN A 72 7.05 -13.46 -25.99
N ARG A 73 8.31 -13.08 -25.70
CA ARG A 73 9.26 -13.98 -25.02
C ARG A 73 8.79 -14.30 -23.61
N LYS A 74 8.33 -13.29 -22.85
CA LYS A 74 7.77 -13.47 -21.50
C LYS A 74 6.54 -14.39 -21.50
N LEU A 75 5.60 -14.16 -22.43
CA LEU A 75 4.42 -15.01 -22.62
C LEU A 75 4.79 -16.43 -23.07
N GLY A 76 5.78 -16.58 -23.95
CA GLY A 76 6.29 -17.88 -24.37
C GLY A 76 6.88 -18.69 -23.23
N ALA A 77 7.73 -18.07 -22.40
CA ALA A 77 8.28 -18.68 -21.20
C ALA A 77 7.17 -19.05 -20.19
N MET A 78 6.20 -18.16 -19.98
CA MET A 78 5.05 -18.42 -19.10
C MET A 78 4.17 -19.58 -19.61
N ASN A 79 3.92 -19.66 -20.91
CA ASN A 79 3.17 -20.76 -21.52
C ASN A 79 3.90 -22.10 -21.41
N LYS A 80 5.22 -22.13 -21.61
CA LYS A 80 6.03 -23.35 -21.42
C LYS A 80 5.91 -23.87 -19.98
N LEU A 81 6.02 -22.98 -19.01
CA LEU A 81 5.87 -23.33 -17.59
C LEU A 81 4.46 -23.78 -17.23
N LEU A 82 3.42 -23.15 -17.79
CA LEU A 82 2.04 -23.61 -17.62
C LEU A 82 1.83 -25.01 -18.21
N MET A 83 2.50 -25.34 -19.32
CA MET A 83 2.47 -26.71 -19.87
C MET A 83 3.21 -27.71 -18.97
N GLU A 84 4.36 -27.33 -18.42
CA GLU A 84 5.12 -28.19 -17.48
C GLU A 84 4.35 -28.44 -16.17
N GLU A 85 3.71 -27.43 -15.60
CA GLU A 85 2.85 -27.58 -14.42
C GLU A 85 1.58 -28.37 -14.74
N ASN A 86 0.96 -28.17 -15.91
CA ASN A 86 -0.16 -29.01 -16.33
C ASN A 86 0.26 -30.48 -16.44
N ASP A 87 1.41 -30.78 -17.04
CA ASP A 87 1.90 -32.15 -17.16
C ASP A 87 2.21 -32.77 -15.78
N ARG A 88 2.79 -31.99 -14.87
CA ARG A 88 3.03 -32.40 -13.47
C ARG A 88 1.72 -32.66 -12.72
N LEU A 89 0.75 -31.76 -12.81
CA LEU A 89 -0.59 -31.92 -12.20
C LEU A 89 -1.30 -33.13 -12.80
N GLN A 90 -1.21 -33.34 -14.11
CA GLN A 90 -1.82 -34.47 -14.80
C GLN A 90 -1.20 -35.80 -14.36
N LYS A 91 0.11 -35.85 -14.10
CA LYS A 91 0.79 -36.99 -13.45
C LYS A 91 0.33 -37.20 -12.01
N GLN A 92 0.13 -36.14 -11.24
CA GLN A 92 -0.36 -36.21 -9.86
C GLN A 92 -1.81 -36.70 -9.78
N VAL A 93 -2.69 -36.18 -10.65
CA VAL A 93 -4.07 -36.65 -10.81
C VAL A 93 -4.07 -38.12 -11.22
N SER A 94 -3.21 -38.52 -12.16
CA SER A 94 -3.10 -39.93 -12.58
C SER A 94 -2.71 -40.85 -11.42
N ARG A 95 -1.77 -40.44 -10.55
CA ARG A 95 -1.43 -41.18 -9.32
C ARG A 95 -2.60 -41.24 -8.34
N LEU A 96 -3.26 -40.12 -8.07
CA LEU A 96 -4.40 -40.08 -7.15
C LEU A 96 -5.59 -40.91 -7.65
N VAL A 97 -5.84 -40.93 -8.96
CA VAL A 97 -6.86 -41.79 -9.58
C VAL A 97 -6.49 -43.26 -9.45
N PHE A 98 -5.22 -43.60 -9.64
CA PHE A 98 -4.71 -44.96 -9.44
C PHE A 98 -4.86 -45.41 -7.97
N ASP A 99 -4.44 -44.57 -7.02
CA ASP A 99 -4.55 -44.86 -5.59
C ASP A 99 -6.01 -44.97 -5.13
N ASN A 100 -6.91 -44.10 -5.63
CA ASN A 100 -8.35 -44.21 -5.39
C ASN A 100 -8.93 -45.50 -5.97
N GLY A 101 -8.51 -45.90 -7.19
CA GLY A 101 -8.91 -47.17 -7.78
C GLY A 101 -8.47 -48.37 -6.95
N TYR A 102 -7.23 -48.32 -6.43
CA TYR A 102 -6.69 -49.33 -5.53
C TYR A 102 -7.47 -49.42 -4.20
N MET A 103 -7.75 -48.28 -3.56
CA MET A 103 -8.56 -48.24 -2.33
C MET A 103 -9.99 -48.71 -2.58
N LYS A 104 -10.60 -48.32 -3.70
CA LYS A 104 -11.94 -48.76 -4.08
C LYS A 104 -11.97 -50.27 -4.33
N ASN A 105 -10.93 -50.84 -4.94
CA ASN A 105 -10.80 -52.29 -5.13
C ASN A 105 -10.59 -53.06 -3.82
N ARG A 106 -9.92 -52.47 -2.82
CA ARG A 106 -9.87 -53.02 -1.46
C ARG A 106 -11.23 -52.99 -0.75
N LEU A 107 -12.03 -51.95 -0.99
CA LEU A 107 -13.39 -51.84 -0.45
C LEU A 107 -14.42 -52.73 -1.16
N HIS A 108 -14.18 -53.13 -2.41
CA HIS A 108 -15.07 -53.98 -3.22
C HIS A 108 -14.60 -55.45 -3.31
N SER A 109 -13.52 -55.84 -2.64
CA SER A 109 -13.13 -57.25 -2.52
C SER A 109 -13.95 -57.88 -1.38
N PRO A 110 -14.77 -58.92 -1.64
CA PRO A 110 -15.51 -59.59 -0.58
C PRO A 110 -14.53 -60.38 0.28
N SER A 111 -14.16 -59.84 1.43
CA SER A 111 -13.53 -60.62 2.48
C SER A 111 -14.56 -61.63 2.98
N VAL A 112 -14.27 -62.90 2.74
CA VAL A 112 -14.94 -64.05 3.35
C VAL A 112 -15.02 -63.82 4.86
N ALA A 113 -16.21 -64.11 5.38
CA ALA A 113 -16.63 -63.88 6.75
C ALA A 113 -15.72 -64.51 7.80
N THR A 114 -15.38 -63.72 8.82
CA THR A 114 -15.45 -64.16 10.22
C THR A 114 -16.00 -63.00 11.03
N THR A 115 -17.23 -63.18 11.49
CA THR A 115 -17.91 -62.40 12.52
C THR A 115 -17.01 -62.23 13.75
N ASP A 116 -16.82 -60.99 14.21
CA ASP A 116 -17.26 -60.69 15.57
C ASP A 116 -17.48 -59.20 15.79
N THR A 117 -18.33 -58.99 16.78
CA THR A 117 -19.18 -57.85 17.08
C THR A 117 -18.48 -56.66 17.75
N SER A 118 -19.06 -55.48 17.52
CA SER A 118 -19.28 -54.37 18.48
C SER A 118 -18.61 -53.04 18.20
N CYS A 119 -19.46 -52.02 18.07
CA CYS A 119 -19.16 -50.59 18.10
C CYS A 119 -19.74 -50.03 19.40
N GLU A 120 -18.92 -49.40 20.25
CA GLU A 120 -19.28 -48.35 21.24
C GLU A 120 -17.97 -47.90 21.91
N SER A 121 -17.46 -46.68 21.74
CA SER A 121 -17.86 -45.38 22.31
C SER A 121 -17.59 -45.20 23.83
N VAL A 122 -16.91 -44.08 24.13
CA VAL A 122 -16.79 -43.35 25.42
C VAL A 122 -15.61 -43.65 26.37
N VAL A 123 -14.67 -42.68 26.37
CA VAL A 123 -13.97 -41.96 27.47
C VAL A 123 -14.01 -42.56 28.89
N THR A 124 -12.83 -42.82 29.51
CA THR A 124 -12.33 -42.19 30.76
C THR A 124 -11.10 -42.92 31.36
N SER A 125 -10.07 -42.11 31.68
CA SER A 125 -9.27 -42.11 32.92
C SER A 125 -8.50 -43.36 33.42
N GLY A 126 -7.15 -43.31 33.33
CA GLY A 126 -6.23 -43.42 34.49
C GLY A 126 -5.79 -44.80 35.06
N GLN A 127 -4.46 -45.00 35.03
CA GLN A 127 -3.57 -45.81 35.93
C GLN A 127 -3.11 -47.25 35.56
N HIS A 128 -1.83 -47.31 35.17
CA HIS A 128 -0.73 -48.22 35.56
C HIS A 128 -0.94 -49.75 35.74
N LYS A 129 -0.25 -50.52 34.87
CA LYS A 129 0.86 -51.48 35.18
C LYS A 129 1.38 -52.05 33.84
N GLN A 130 2.50 -51.57 33.30
CA GLN A 130 3.85 -52.12 33.49
C GLN A 130 4.03 -53.54 32.90
N GLN A 131 4.52 -53.64 31.65
CA GLN A 131 5.58 -54.59 31.24
C GLN A 131 6.06 -54.36 29.78
N GLN A 132 7.36 -53.99 29.69
CA GLN A 132 8.38 -54.32 28.67
C GLN A 132 8.35 -53.68 27.25
N ASN A 133 9.14 -52.61 27.13
CA ASN A 133 9.75 -52.08 25.90
C ASN A 133 10.74 -53.08 25.24
N PRO A 134 10.89 -53.02 23.91
CA PRO A 134 12.18 -52.91 23.26
C PRO A 134 12.44 -51.45 22.85
N ALA A 135 13.69 -51.02 23.04
CA ALA A 135 14.18 -49.64 22.97
C ALA A 135 13.72 -48.83 21.74
N VAL A 136 13.04 -47.72 22.01
CA VAL A 136 12.97 -46.56 21.10
C VAL A 136 14.35 -45.91 21.13
N LEU A 137 15.09 -46.04 20.02
CA LEU A 137 16.31 -45.28 19.77
C LEU A 137 15.97 -43.79 19.79
N HIS A 138 16.42 -43.09 20.83
CA HIS A 138 16.59 -41.65 20.80
C HIS A 138 17.40 -41.28 19.54
N PRO A 139 17.02 -40.24 18.76
CA PRO A 139 17.92 -39.74 17.74
C PRO A 139 19.23 -39.32 18.45
N PRO A 140 20.41 -39.71 17.91
CA PRO A 140 21.67 -39.40 18.56
C PRO A 140 21.77 -37.88 18.71
N GLN A 141 22.17 -37.41 19.89
CA GLN A 141 22.50 -36.00 20.12
C GLN A 141 23.44 -35.55 19.02
N ARG A 142 22.89 -34.80 18.05
CA ARG A 142 23.68 -34.21 16.96
C ARG A 142 24.57 -33.16 17.59
N ASP A 143 25.88 -33.29 17.44
CA ASP A 143 26.81 -32.25 17.86
C ASP A 143 26.49 -30.96 17.12
N ALA A 144 25.99 -29.97 17.85
CA ALA A 144 25.45 -28.71 17.32
C ALA A 144 26.49 -27.85 16.57
N ASN A 145 27.78 -28.19 16.68
CA ASN A 145 28.90 -27.50 16.03
C ASN A 145 29.58 -28.33 14.92
N ASN A 146 29.07 -29.52 14.59
CA ASN A 146 29.67 -30.34 13.53
C ASN A 146 29.14 -29.91 12.15
N PRO A 147 30.00 -29.58 11.17
CA PRO A 147 29.59 -29.20 9.81
C PRO A 147 28.69 -30.26 9.13
N ALA A 148 28.84 -31.54 9.47
CA ALA A 148 27.97 -32.61 8.96
C ALA A 148 26.52 -32.49 9.47
N GLY A 149 26.33 -32.05 10.72
CA GLY A 149 25.00 -31.83 11.30
C GLY A 149 24.30 -30.64 10.66
N LEU A 150 25.03 -29.55 10.41
CA LEU A 150 24.50 -28.37 9.71
C LEU A 150 24.12 -28.67 8.26
N LEU A 151 24.91 -29.51 7.56
CA LEU A 151 24.58 -29.95 6.21
C LEU A 151 23.28 -30.79 6.19
N ALA A 152 23.09 -31.69 7.15
CA ALA A 152 21.84 -32.46 7.24
C ALA A 152 20.62 -31.55 7.45
N ILE A 153 20.74 -30.51 8.29
CA ILE A 153 19.68 -29.49 8.47
C ILE A 153 19.43 -28.74 7.16
N ALA A 154 20.49 -28.40 6.42
CA ALA A 154 20.40 -27.71 5.14
C ALA A 154 19.66 -28.55 4.08
N GLU A 155 19.98 -29.85 3.97
CA GLU A 155 19.35 -30.78 3.03
C GLU A 155 17.88 -31.04 3.38
N GLU A 156 17.54 -31.20 4.66
CA GLU A 156 16.16 -31.30 5.13
C GLU A 156 15.36 -30.03 4.79
N THR A 157 15.96 -28.86 5.06
CA THR A 157 15.37 -27.56 4.75
C THR A 157 15.13 -27.39 3.26
N LEU A 158 16.07 -27.81 2.41
CA LEU A 158 15.94 -27.78 0.96
C LEU A 158 14.74 -28.63 0.51
N ALA A 159 14.61 -29.86 0.99
CA ALA A 159 13.51 -30.75 0.62
C ALA A 159 12.15 -30.16 1.00
N GLU A 160 12.00 -29.67 2.24
CA GLU A 160 10.78 -29.01 2.69
C GLU A 160 10.46 -27.73 1.91
N PHE A 161 11.46 -26.89 1.67
CA PHE A 161 11.31 -25.66 0.89
C PHE A 161 10.82 -25.97 -0.53
N MET A 162 11.43 -26.94 -1.22
CA MET A 162 11.02 -27.31 -2.58
C MET A 162 9.57 -27.81 -2.63
N SER A 163 9.13 -28.52 -1.59
CA SER A 163 7.73 -28.96 -1.46
C SER A 163 6.74 -27.80 -1.29
N LYS A 164 7.15 -26.69 -0.66
CA LYS A 164 6.34 -25.46 -0.51
C LYS A 164 6.38 -24.60 -1.78
N ALA A 165 7.55 -24.48 -2.40
CA ALA A 165 7.80 -23.61 -3.54
C ALA A 165 7.20 -24.15 -4.85
N THR A 166 7.06 -25.47 -5.00
CA THR A 166 6.54 -26.12 -6.22
C THR A 166 5.45 -27.17 -5.96
N GLY A 167 5.16 -27.49 -4.70
CA GLY A 167 4.16 -28.48 -4.32
C GLY A 167 2.94 -27.88 -3.61
N THR A 168 2.17 -28.77 -3.00
CA THR A 168 0.93 -28.49 -2.26
C THR A 168 1.11 -28.65 -0.75
N ALA A 169 2.34 -28.54 -0.24
CA ALA A 169 2.65 -28.75 1.18
C ALA A 169 1.96 -27.72 2.10
N VAL A 170 1.60 -26.55 1.55
CA VAL A 170 0.81 -25.53 2.21
C VAL A 170 -0.44 -25.28 1.36
N ASN A 171 -1.58 -25.09 2.02
CA ASN A 171 -2.81 -24.70 1.34
C ASN A 171 -2.72 -23.21 0.98
N TRP A 172 -2.42 -22.94 -0.29
CA TRP A 172 -2.21 -21.60 -0.82
C TRP A 172 -3.52 -20.97 -1.28
N VAL A 173 -3.85 -19.78 -0.75
CA VAL A 173 -4.98 -18.96 -1.18
C VAL A 173 -4.45 -17.71 -1.87
N GLN A 174 -4.81 -17.51 -3.13
CA GLN A 174 -4.37 -16.32 -3.88
C GLN A 174 -4.97 -15.05 -3.26
N MET A 175 -4.15 -13.99 -3.14
CA MET A 175 -4.62 -12.70 -2.66
C MET A 175 -5.59 -12.05 -3.65
N VAL A 176 -6.76 -11.61 -3.16
CA VAL A 176 -7.81 -10.91 -3.93
C VAL A 176 -7.32 -9.51 -4.34
N GLY A 177 -7.63 -9.08 -5.56
CA GLY A 177 -7.25 -7.77 -6.12
C GLY A 177 -6.04 -7.79 -7.05
N MET A 178 -5.27 -8.88 -7.09
CA MET A 178 -4.15 -9.04 -8.02
C MET A 178 -4.66 -9.54 -9.38
N LYS A 179 -4.79 -8.65 -10.38
CA LYS A 179 -5.11 -9.04 -11.76
C LYS A 179 -3.90 -9.73 -12.40
N PRO A 180 -4.00 -10.97 -12.90
CA PRO A 180 -2.92 -11.60 -13.66
C PRO A 180 -2.76 -10.90 -15.01
N GLY A 181 -1.53 -10.48 -15.33
CA GLY A 181 -1.20 -9.81 -16.58
C GLY A 181 0.31 -9.69 -16.79
N PRO A 182 0.79 -9.33 -18.00
CA PRO A 182 2.21 -9.17 -18.28
C PRO A 182 2.87 -8.06 -17.44
N ASP A 183 2.07 -7.13 -16.91
CA ASP A 183 2.48 -6.05 -16.02
C ASP A 183 2.17 -6.33 -14.53
N SER A 184 1.63 -7.51 -14.18
CA SER A 184 1.27 -7.83 -12.79
C SER A 184 2.48 -8.26 -11.96
N VAL A 185 2.54 -7.85 -10.69
CA VAL A 185 3.61 -8.11 -9.68
C VAL A 185 4.05 -9.57 -9.63
N GLY A 186 3.15 -10.48 -10.00
CA GLY A 186 3.31 -11.92 -9.95
C GLY A 186 2.04 -12.54 -9.40
N ILE A 187 2.08 -13.84 -9.14
CA ILE A 187 1.02 -14.52 -8.39
C ILE A 187 1.46 -14.54 -6.94
N ILE A 188 0.70 -13.89 -6.06
CA ILE A 188 0.93 -13.89 -4.62
C ILE A 188 -0.17 -14.70 -3.95
N ALA A 189 0.23 -15.68 -3.14
CA ALA A 189 -0.66 -16.50 -2.35
C ALA A 189 -0.22 -16.51 -0.89
N VAL A 190 -1.19 -16.61 0.00
CA VAL A 190 -1.01 -16.68 1.45
C VAL A 190 -1.45 -18.04 1.96
N SER A 191 -0.89 -18.47 3.07
CA SER A 191 -1.30 -19.72 3.71
C SER A 191 -2.65 -19.60 4.39
N HIS A 192 -3.33 -20.74 4.47
CA HIS A 192 -4.53 -20.92 5.28
C HIS A 192 -4.28 -22.02 6.32
N ASN A 193 -4.52 -21.72 7.60
CA ASN A 193 -4.39 -22.65 8.73
C ASN A 193 -3.06 -23.44 8.79
N CYS A 194 -1.92 -22.77 8.60
CA CYS A 194 -0.60 -23.38 8.86
C CYS A 194 -0.08 -23.01 10.25
N SER A 195 0.92 -23.75 10.75
CA SER A 195 1.70 -23.35 11.93
C SER A 195 2.52 -22.10 11.60
N GLY A 196 2.27 -20.98 12.28
CA GLY A 196 2.86 -19.69 11.91
C GLY A 196 2.16 -19.05 10.71
N VAL A 197 2.85 -18.15 10.01
CA VAL A 197 2.33 -17.44 8.84
C VAL A 197 3.20 -17.71 7.63
N ALA A 198 2.59 -17.92 6.47
CA ALA A 198 3.34 -18.13 5.25
C ALA A 198 2.74 -17.39 4.06
N ALA A 199 3.63 -16.99 3.15
CA ALA A 199 3.32 -16.34 1.90
C ALA A 199 4.23 -16.90 0.80
N ARG A 200 3.70 -16.96 -0.41
CA ARG A 200 4.40 -17.42 -1.60
C ARG A 200 4.16 -16.45 -2.73
N ALA A 201 5.22 -16.12 -3.45
CA ALA A 201 5.13 -15.37 -4.70
C ALA A 201 5.81 -16.11 -5.84
N CYS A 202 5.28 -15.92 -7.05
CA CYS A 202 5.89 -16.38 -8.29
C CYS A 202 5.86 -15.24 -9.32
N GLY A 203 7.00 -14.96 -9.96
CA GLY A 203 7.07 -13.92 -10.97
C GLY A 203 8.30 -14.01 -11.87
N LEU A 204 8.17 -13.43 -13.06
CA LEU A 204 9.23 -13.37 -14.07
C LEU A 204 10.00 -12.06 -13.99
N VAL A 205 11.33 -12.12 -14.08
CA VAL A 205 12.20 -10.94 -14.09
C VAL A 205 13.29 -11.06 -15.16
N SER A 206 13.65 -9.94 -15.80
CA SER A 206 14.69 -9.88 -16.83
C SER A 206 16.11 -9.74 -16.25
N LEU A 207 16.47 -10.57 -15.27
CA LEU A 207 17.80 -10.64 -14.66
C LEU A 207 18.28 -12.11 -14.60
N GLU A 208 19.59 -12.33 -14.67
CA GLU A 208 20.21 -13.65 -14.53
C GLU A 208 20.06 -14.22 -13.10
N PRO A 209 19.97 -15.56 -12.90
CA PRO A 209 19.79 -16.15 -11.58
C PRO A 209 20.80 -15.69 -10.52
N THR A 210 22.07 -15.57 -10.88
CA THR A 210 23.15 -15.08 -10.01
C THR A 210 22.89 -13.65 -9.52
N LYS A 211 22.48 -12.75 -10.42
CA LYS A 211 22.17 -11.36 -10.06
C LYS A 211 20.94 -11.25 -9.17
N VAL A 212 19.91 -12.05 -9.45
CA VAL A 212 18.71 -12.13 -8.61
C VAL A 212 19.06 -12.61 -7.20
N ALA A 213 19.95 -13.60 -7.09
CA ALA A 213 20.42 -14.13 -5.82
C ALA A 213 21.15 -13.08 -4.98
N GLU A 214 22.04 -12.31 -5.59
CA GLU A 214 22.75 -11.20 -4.90
C GLU A 214 21.77 -10.18 -4.32
N ILE A 215 20.80 -9.73 -5.11
CA ILE A 215 19.79 -8.76 -4.69
C ILE A 215 18.95 -9.32 -3.53
N LEU A 216 18.49 -10.56 -3.63
CA LEU A 216 17.65 -11.19 -2.61
C LEU A 216 18.40 -11.45 -1.30
N LYS A 217 19.68 -11.80 -1.37
CA LYS A 217 20.52 -12.01 -0.18
C LYS A 217 20.78 -10.73 0.60
N ASP A 218 20.83 -9.58 -0.08
CA ASP A 218 20.99 -8.26 0.53
C ASP A 218 19.65 -7.73 1.09
N ARG A 219 19.15 -8.34 2.16
CA ARG A 219 17.86 -7.97 2.76
C ARG A 219 17.79 -6.50 3.19
N ALA A 220 18.90 -5.91 3.64
CA ALA A 220 18.91 -4.53 4.12
C ALA A 220 18.57 -3.51 3.02
N SER A 221 18.83 -3.81 1.74
CA SER A 221 18.54 -2.90 0.63
C SER A 221 17.10 -2.92 0.11
N TRP A 222 16.25 -3.84 0.58
CA TRP A 222 14.87 -3.95 0.10
C TRP A 222 13.84 -4.26 1.19
N TYR A 223 14.19 -5.02 2.23
CA TYR A 223 13.29 -5.35 3.31
C TYR A 223 13.27 -4.21 4.33
N ARG A 224 12.26 -3.33 4.24
CA ARG A 224 12.16 -2.10 5.05
C ARG A 224 12.17 -2.36 6.56
N ASP A 225 11.66 -3.50 7.00
CA ASP A 225 11.64 -3.87 8.42
C ASP A 225 12.95 -4.55 8.87
N CYS A 226 13.90 -4.81 7.96
CA CYS A 226 15.23 -5.34 8.29
C CYS A 226 16.13 -4.23 8.83
N ARG A 227 16.66 -4.42 10.03
CA ARG A 227 17.61 -3.50 10.65
C ARG A 227 19.05 -3.83 10.25
N ARG A 228 19.43 -5.10 10.42
CA ARG A 228 20.77 -5.61 10.15
C ARG A 228 20.74 -7.11 9.88
N VAL A 229 21.72 -7.56 9.09
CA VAL A 229 21.99 -8.95 8.80
C VAL A 229 23.49 -9.18 8.97
N ASP A 230 23.87 -9.99 9.95
CA ASP A 230 25.25 -10.37 10.19
C ASP A 230 25.47 -11.82 9.78
N ILE A 231 26.40 -12.04 8.86
CA ILE A 231 26.84 -13.38 8.47
C ILE A 231 27.97 -13.75 9.42
N LEU A 232 27.70 -14.63 10.39
CA LEU A 232 28.67 -15.00 11.43
C LEU A 232 29.66 -16.07 10.93
N HIS A 233 29.17 -17.02 10.15
CA HIS A 233 29.99 -18.10 9.59
C HIS A 233 29.56 -18.43 8.17
N VAL A 234 30.52 -18.75 7.31
CA VAL A 234 30.32 -19.28 5.96
C VAL A 234 31.06 -20.60 5.86
N ILE A 235 30.36 -21.66 5.50
CA ILE A 235 30.85 -23.03 5.43
C ILE A 235 30.59 -23.56 4.01
N PRO A 236 31.63 -23.80 3.19
CA PRO A 236 31.46 -24.40 1.88
C PRO A 236 31.06 -25.87 2.01
N THR A 237 30.20 -26.35 1.12
CA THR A 237 29.76 -27.75 1.09
C THR A 237 30.40 -28.50 -0.08
N GLY A 238 30.59 -29.82 0.06
CA GLY A 238 31.32 -30.64 -0.94
C GLY A 238 30.64 -30.73 -2.32
N ASN A 239 29.36 -30.39 -2.41
CA ASN A 239 28.55 -30.35 -3.63
C ASN A 239 28.56 -28.96 -4.31
N GLY A 240 29.45 -28.05 -3.92
CA GLY A 240 29.54 -26.70 -4.50
C GLY A 240 28.52 -25.70 -3.95
N GLY A 241 27.78 -26.07 -2.90
CA GLY A 241 26.91 -25.17 -2.16
C GLY A 241 27.65 -24.41 -1.03
N THR A 242 26.93 -23.52 -0.36
CA THR A 242 27.42 -22.75 0.77
C THR A 242 26.36 -22.67 1.87
N ILE A 243 26.77 -22.96 3.11
CA ILE A 243 25.97 -22.75 4.32
C ILE A 243 26.43 -21.46 4.99
N GLU A 244 25.50 -20.57 5.29
CA GLU A 244 25.73 -19.31 5.99
C GLU A 244 24.93 -19.32 7.30
N LEU A 245 25.60 -19.03 8.41
CA LEU A 245 24.95 -18.82 9.71
C LEU A 245 24.68 -17.33 9.89
N ILE A 246 23.41 -16.98 10.01
CA ILE A 246 22.94 -15.60 9.89
C ILE A 246 22.22 -15.19 11.17
N TYR A 247 22.64 -14.05 11.69
CA TYR A 247 21.90 -13.33 12.71
C TYR A 247 21.23 -12.11 12.08
N MET A 248 19.90 -12.03 12.15
CA MET A 248 19.14 -10.94 11.56
C MET A 248 18.29 -10.26 12.63
N GLN A 249 18.22 -8.94 12.57
CA GLN A 249 17.35 -8.14 13.43
C GLN A 249 16.33 -7.37 12.59
N THR A 250 15.14 -7.21 13.15
CA THR A 250 14.04 -6.47 12.53
C THR A 250 13.53 -5.37 13.46
N TYR A 251 13.07 -4.27 12.85
CA TYR A 251 12.49 -3.14 13.54
C TYR A 251 11.15 -3.50 14.20
N ALA A 252 10.83 -2.77 15.27
CA ALA A 252 9.48 -2.80 15.83
C ALA A 252 8.51 -2.12 14.86
N LEU A 253 7.34 -2.73 14.64
CA LEU A 253 6.32 -2.17 13.75
C LEU A 253 5.61 -0.96 14.37
N THR A 254 5.54 -0.93 15.70
CA THR A 254 4.86 0.08 16.51
C THR A 254 5.65 0.28 17.80
N THR A 255 5.38 1.35 18.55
CA THR A 255 6.02 1.58 19.86
C THR A 255 5.44 0.70 20.98
N LEU A 256 4.46 -0.16 20.67
CA LEU A 256 3.72 -1.00 21.63
C LEU A 256 4.16 -2.47 21.61
N ALA A 257 5.16 -2.79 20.80
CA ALA A 257 5.68 -4.15 20.65
C ALA A 257 7.21 -4.11 20.54
N GLU A 258 7.86 -5.09 21.15
CA GLU A 258 9.31 -5.25 21.10
C GLU A 258 9.79 -5.70 19.71
N PRO A 259 11.03 -5.42 19.29
CA PRO A 259 11.59 -5.85 18.01
C PRO A 259 11.89 -7.36 17.99
N ARG A 260 12.09 -7.95 16.79
CA ARG A 260 12.40 -9.39 16.64
C ARG A 260 13.80 -9.62 16.12
N ASP A 261 14.41 -10.69 16.59
CA ASP A 261 15.63 -11.24 16.02
C ASP A 261 15.44 -12.67 15.51
N PHE A 262 16.34 -13.08 14.63
CA PHE A 262 16.33 -14.38 13.97
C PHE A 262 17.74 -14.95 13.98
N TRP A 263 17.83 -16.23 14.29
CA TRP A 263 19.05 -17.01 14.18
C TRP A 263 18.80 -18.13 13.18
N THR A 264 19.42 -18.04 12.00
CA THR A 264 19.08 -18.89 10.85
C THR A 264 20.30 -19.50 10.19
N LEU A 265 20.06 -20.64 9.56
CA LEU A 265 20.94 -21.28 8.60
C LEU A 265 20.39 -21.00 7.20
N ARG A 266 21.18 -20.36 6.34
CA ARG A 266 20.89 -20.17 4.92
C ARG A 266 21.78 -21.07 4.08
N TYR A 267 21.18 -21.95 3.30
CA TYR A 267 21.88 -22.82 2.38
C TYR A 267 21.65 -22.34 0.94
N THR A 268 22.73 -22.17 0.18
CA THR A 268 22.69 -21.83 -1.24
C THR A 268 23.31 -22.96 -2.05
N SER A 269 22.62 -23.43 -3.07
CA SER A 269 23.09 -24.51 -3.96
C SER A 269 22.63 -24.28 -5.38
N GLY A 270 23.50 -24.58 -6.35
CA GLY A 270 23.09 -24.81 -7.73
C GLY A 270 22.40 -26.17 -7.88
N LEU A 271 21.46 -26.26 -8.80
CA LEU A 271 20.83 -27.50 -9.25
C LEU A 271 21.32 -27.89 -10.64
N ASP A 272 21.15 -29.16 -11.01
CA ASP A 272 21.63 -29.73 -12.28
C ASP A 272 20.99 -29.07 -13.52
N ASP A 273 19.80 -28.48 -13.37
CA ASP A 273 19.07 -27.76 -14.43
C ASP A 273 19.54 -26.30 -14.62
N GLY A 274 20.58 -25.88 -13.89
CA GLY A 274 21.07 -24.50 -13.87
C GLY A 274 20.26 -23.56 -12.99
N SER A 275 19.24 -24.05 -12.28
CA SER A 275 18.52 -23.27 -11.28
C SER A 275 19.37 -23.05 -10.04
N LEU A 276 19.13 -21.94 -9.34
CA LEU A 276 19.73 -21.65 -8.05
C LEU A 276 18.66 -21.74 -6.95
N VAL A 277 18.98 -22.43 -5.86
CA VAL A 277 18.14 -22.48 -4.66
C VAL A 277 18.87 -21.83 -3.50
N ILE A 278 18.14 -20.98 -2.78
CA ILE A 278 18.55 -20.41 -1.50
C ILE A 278 17.45 -20.77 -0.51
N CYS A 279 17.70 -21.64 0.45
CA CYS A 279 16.72 -21.99 1.47
C CYS A 279 17.23 -21.63 2.87
N GLU A 280 16.33 -21.24 3.75
CA GLU A 280 16.62 -20.74 5.09
C GLU A 280 15.70 -21.37 6.13
N ARG A 281 16.26 -21.66 7.30
CA ARG A 281 15.54 -22.17 8.47
C ARG A 281 16.20 -21.67 9.76
N SER A 282 15.40 -21.43 10.78
CA SER A 282 15.89 -21.11 12.12
C SER A 282 16.58 -22.29 12.78
N LEU A 283 17.67 -21.98 13.49
CA LEU A 283 18.41 -22.93 14.30
C LEU A 283 17.88 -22.89 15.73
N THR A 284 17.22 -23.96 16.12
CA THR A 284 16.63 -24.17 17.44
C THR A 284 17.14 -25.46 18.07
N HIS A 285 16.90 -25.64 19.36
CA HIS A 285 17.20 -26.91 20.04
C HIS A 285 16.48 -28.10 19.38
N SER A 286 15.26 -27.91 18.86
CA SER A 286 14.51 -28.99 18.19
C SER A 286 15.09 -29.37 16.83
N THR A 287 15.69 -28.42 16.11
CA THR A 287 16.42 -28.71 14.86
C THR A 287 17.82 -29.30 15.09
N GLY A 288 18.32 -29.29 16.33
CA GLY A 288 19.68 -29.70 16.66
C GLY A 288 20.74 -28.65 16.28
N GLY A 289 20.34 -27.40 16.07
CA GLY A 289 21.23 -26.29 15.72
C GLY A 289 21.98 -25.70 16.93
N PRO A 290 23.09 -24.98 16.70
CA PRO A 290 23.83 -24.29 17.75
C PRO A 290 22.97 -23.20 18.40
N SER A 291 23.21 -22.95 19.70
CA SER A 291 22.53 -21.88 20.43
C SER A 291 22.87 -20.52 19.82
N GLY A 292 21.86 -19.75 19.44
CA GLY A 292 22.07 -18.42 18.88
C GLY A 292 22.56 -17.39 19.89
N PRO A 293 22.93 -16.18 19.42
CA PRO A 293 23.26 -15.05 20.29
C PRO A 293 22.12 -14.76 21.28
N LYS A 294 22.47 -14.38 22.51
CA LYS A 294 21.50 -13.92 23.52
C LYS A 294 21.39 -12.41 23.42
N THR A 295 20.21 -11.91 23.08
CA THR A 295 19.92 -10.47 23.02
C THR A 295 18.63 -10.18 23.81
N PRO A 296 18.73 -9.61 25.01
CA PRO A 296 17.58 -9.43 25.90
C PRO A 296 16.53 -8.46 25.36
N ASP A 297 16.90 -7.54 24.48
CA ASP A 297 16.01 -6.50 23.94
C ASP A 297 15.18 -6.97 22.73
N PHE A 298 15.28 -8.24 22.35
CA PHE A 298 14.63 -8.80 21.17
C PHE A 298 13.85 -10.06 21.50
N ILE A 299 12.68 -10.19 20.88
CA ILE A 299 11.91 -11.44 20.88
C ILE A 299 12.42 -12.34 19.76
N ARG A 300 12.88 -13.54 20.11
CA ARG A 300 13.31 -14.55 19.14
C ARG A 300 12.12 -15.04 18.32
N ALA A 301 12.18 -14.79 17.02
CA ALA A 301 11.27 -15.32 16.02
C ALA A 301 11.94 -16.46 15.24
N GLU A 302 11.12 -17.28 14.61
CA GLU A 302 11.57 -18.47 13.88
C GLU A 302 11.22 -18.37 12.39
N VAL A 303 12.19 -18.67 11.54
CA VAL A 303 12.00 -18.92 10.12
C VAL A 303 11.79 -20.42 9.95
N LEU A 304 10.59 -20.81 9.56
CA LEU A 304 10.32 -22.16 9.08
C LEU A 304 10.85 -22.29 7.65
N PRO A 305 11.01 -23.50 7.08
CA PRO A 305 11.68 -23.67 5.78
C PRO A 305 11.11 -22.73 4.69
N SER A 306 11.94 -21.75 4.33
CA SER A 306 11.65 -20.58 3.49
C SER A 306 12.78 -20.41 2.48
N GLY A 307 12.61 -19.53 1.50
CA GLY A 307 13.69 -19.24 0.55
C GLY A 307 13.24 -18.84 -0.84
N TYR A 308 14.18 -19.00 -1.78
CA TYR A 308 14.08 -18.57 -3.16
C TYR A 308 14.52 -19.71 -4.09
N LEU A 309 13.68 -20.03 -5.07
CA LEU A 309 14.03 -20.88 -6.22
C LEU A 309 14.05 -20.00 -7.46
N ILE A 310 15.22 -19.90 -8.09
CA ILE A 310 15.48 -19.01 -9.20
C ILE A 310 15.85 -19.87 -10.41
N ARG A 311 14.95 -19.91 -11.41
CA ARG A 311 15.13 -20.74 -12.60
C ARG A 311 15.47 -19.88 -13.82
N PRO A 312 16.52 -20.20 -14.59
CA PRO A 312 16.80 -19.50 -15.83
C PRO A 312 15.67 -19.71 -16.85
N CYS A 313 15.41 -18.70 -17.68
CA CYS A 313 14.39 -18.76 -18.73
C CYS A 313 15.00 -18.64 -20.14
N ASP A 314 14.42 -19.37 -21.10
CA ASP A 314 14.78 -19.30 -22.52
C ASP A 314 14.49 -17.88 -23.06
N GLY A 315 15.54 -17.10 -23.37
CA GLY A 315 15.41 -15.73 -23.88
C GLY A 315 15.99 -14.62 -22.97
N GLY A 316 16.64 -14.99 -21.87
CA GLY A 316 17.31 -14.08 -20.93
C GLY A 316 16.37 -13.61 -19.82
N GLY A 317 16.73 -13.93 -18.57
CA GLY A 317 15.92 -13.65 -17.38
C GLY A 317 15.74 -14.87 -16.49
N SER A 318 14.97 -14.69 -15.42
CA SER A 318 14.71 -15.71 -14.40
C SER A 318 13.25 -15.77 -13.98
N MET A 319 12.74 -16.97 -13.76
CA MET A 319 11.50 -17.22 -13.02
C MET A 319 11.84 -17.39 -11.56
N ILE A 320 11.19 -16.63 -10.69
CA ILE A 320 11.49 -16.58 -9.25
C ILE A 320 10.30 -17.11 -8.48
N TYR A 321 10.55 -18.07 -7.60
CA TYR A 321 9.61 -18.54 -6.58
C TYR A 321 10.13 -18.12 -5.22
N ILE A 322 9.33 -17.35 -4.49
CA ILE A 322 9.63 -16.88 -3.14
C ILE A 322 8.68 -17.58 -2.19
N VAL A 323 9.20 -18.13 -1.10
CA VAL A 323 8.40 -18.66 0.01
C VAL A 323 8.93 -18.07 1.30
N ASP A 324 8.09 -17.31 1.99
CA ASP A 324 8.36 -16.81 3.34
C ASP A 324 7.42 -17.53 4.30
N HIS A 325 7.97 -18.19 5.32
CA HIS A 325 7.22 -18.93 6.32
C HIS A 325 7.87 -18.68 7.67
N VAL A 326 7.18 -17.94 8.54
CA VAL A 326 7.74 -17.46 9.80
C VAL A 326 6.76 -17.67 10.96
N ASP A 327 7.31 -17.87 12.14
CA ASP A 327 6.63 -17.70 13.42
C ASP A 327 7.23 -16.48 14.11
N LEU A 328 6.43 -15.40 14.21
CA LEU A 328 6.84 -14.14 14.80
C LEU A 328 6.57 -14.07 16.32
N ASN A 329 6.22 -15.21 16.93
CA ASN A 329 5.86 -15.34 18.33
C ASN A 329 4.78 -14.31 18.73
N ALA A 330 3.64 -14.32 18.04
CA ALA A 330 2.59 -13.33 18.21
C ALA A 330 2.01 -13.28 19.64
N CYS A 331 2.10 -14.37 20.39
CA CYS A 331 1.69 -14.43 21.79
C CYS A 331 2.48 -13.48 22.71
N SER A 332 3.65 -13.01 22.27
CA SER A 332 4.47 -12.01 22.99
C SER A 332 3.85 -10.61 23.05
N VAL A 333 2.90 -10.29 22.16
CA VAL A 333 2.27 -8.96 22.11
C VAL A 333 0.83 -8.97 22.63
N PRO A 334 0.28 -7.81 23.04
CA PRO A 334 -1.12 -7.67 23.38
C PRO A 334 -2.05 -8.20 22.28
N GLU A 335 -3.18 -8.79 22.68
CA GLU A 335 -4.12 -9.45 21.76
C GLU A 335 -4.54 -8.57 20.58
N VAL A 336 -4.75 -7.27 20.84
CA VAL A 336 -5.12 -6.29 19.82
C VAL A 336 -4.05 -6.10 18.73
N LEU A 337 -2.78 -6.38 19.01
CA LEU A 337 -1.66 -6.24 18.08
C LEU A 337 -1.25 -7.56 17.43
N ARG A 338 -1.75 -8.72 17.91
CA ARG A 338 -1.45 -10.04 17.31
C ARG A 338 -1.69 -10.11 15.81
N PRO A 339 -2.72 -9.46 15.21
CA PRO A 339 -2.88 -9.47 13.77
C PRO A 339 -1.66 -8.98 12.98
N LEU A 340 -0.82 -8.11 13.55
CA LEU A 340 0.43 -7.66 12.91
C LEU A 340 1.45 -8.79 12.71
N TYR A 341 1.37 -9.85 13.51
CA TYR A 341 2.31 -10.96 13.55
C TYR A 341 1.69 -12.29 13.12
N GLU A 342 0.36 -12.41 13.17
CA GLU A 342 -0.41 -13.60 12.73
C GLU A 342 -1.05 -13.43 11.34
N SER A 343 -0.99 -12.24 10.72
CA SER A 343 -1.58 -12.05 9.39
C SER A 343 -0.61 -12.45 8.28
N PRO A 344 -0.90 -13.50 7.48
CA PRO A 344 -0.07 -13.85 6.35
C PRO A 344 -0.15 -12.82 5.21
N LYS A 345 -1.19 -11.97 5.18
CA LYS A 345 -1.28 -10.86 4.22
C LYS A 345 -0.25 -9.76 4.53
N ILE A 346 -0.07 -9.43 5.82
CA ILE A 346 0.93 -8.44 6.24
C ILE A 346 2.33 -8.96 5.90
N LEU A 347 2.61 -10.23 6.19
CA LEU A 347 3.86 -10.89 5.78
C LEU A 347 4.06 -10.81 4.26
N ALA A 348 3.04 -11.21 3.49
CA ALA A 348 3.10 -11.20 2.03
C ALA A 348 3.41 -9.80 1.49
N GLN A 349 2.78 -8.74 2.02
CA GLN A 349 2.98 -7.39 1.53
C GLN A 349 4.36 -6.82 1.89
N LYS A 350 4.78 -6.97 3.15
CA LYS A 350 6.01 -6.33 3.66
C LYS A 350 7.29 -7.06 3.29
N MET A 351 7.22 -8.36 3.04
CA MET A 351 8.38 -9.20 2.72
C MET A 351 8.30 -9.80 1.32
N THR A 352 7.32 -10.67 1.06
CA THR A 352 7.28 -11.50 -0.16
C THR A 352 7.07 -10.68 -1.44
N ALA A 353 6.07 -9.80 -1.43
CA ALA A 353 5.73 -8.90 -2.53
C ALA A 353 6.79 -7.82 -2.69
N ALA A 354 7.25 -7.24 -1.57
CA ALA A 354 8.30 -6.24 -1.56
C ALA A 354 9.60 -6.73 -2.22
N ALA A 355 10.01 -7.97 -1.95
CA ALA A 355 11.16 -8.60 -2.61
C ALA A 355 10.98 -8.65 -4.13
N LEU A 356 9.83 -9.17 -4.59
CA LEU A 356 9.56 -9.32 -6.02
C LEU A 356 9.48 -7.97 -6.74
N ARG A 357 8.84 -6.97 -6.13
CA ARG A 357 8.78 -5.59 -6.62
C ARG A 357 10.16 -4.96 -6.73
N HIS A 358 11.00 -5.14 -5.72
CA HIS A 358 12.34 -4.57 -5.70
C HIS A 358 13.22 -5.11 -6.83
N ILE A 359 13.22 -6.42 -7.05
CA ILE A 359 14.02 -7.04 -8.13
C ILE A 359 13.51 -6.56 -9.50
N ARG A 360 12.19 -6.44 -9.67
CA ARG A 360 11.59 -5.90 -10.90
C ARG A 360 11.94 -4.44 -11.13
N GLN A 361 11.96 -3.64 -10.08
CA GLN A 361 12.40 -2.24 -10.14
C GLN A 361 13.86 -2.15 -10.63
N ILE A 362 14.77 -2.94 -10.06
CA ILE A 362 16.17 -3.00 -10.51
C ILE A 362 16.26 -3.47 -11.96
N ALA A 363 15.51 -4.51 -12.33
CA ALA A 363 15.49 -5.04 -13.69
C ALA A 363 15.03 -3.99 -14.71
N HIS A 364 13.98 -3.23 -14.37
CA HIS A 364 13.45 -2.15 -15.21
C HIS A 364 14.45 -1.00 -15.40
N GLU A 365 15.18 -0.65 -14.35
CA GLU A 365 16.19 0.40 -14.45
C GLU A 365 17.42 -0.04 -15.25
N SER A 366 17.80 -1.32 -15.14
CA SER A 366 18.88 -1.89 -15.93
C SER A 366 18.56 -1.98 -17.42
N SER A 367 17.27 -1.97 -17.82
CA SER A 367 16.86 -2.07 -19.22
C SER A 367 16.92 -0.74 -19.99
N GLY A 368 17.03 0.40 -19.30
CA GLY A 368 17.16 1.73 -19.91
C GLY A 368 15.92 2.24 -20.68
N GLU A 369 14.74 1.63 -20.47
CA GLU A 369 13.52 1.93 -21.24
C GLU A 369 12.77 3.22 -20.80
N THR A 370 13.15 3.87 -19.70
CA THR A 370 12.50 5.09 -19.21
C THR A 370 13.35 6.35 -19.43
N PRO A 371 12.82 7.40 -20.11
CA PRO A 371 13.47 8.71 -20.13
C PRO A 371 13.36 9.32 -18.74
N TYR A 372 14.48 9.44 -18.04
CA TYR A 372 14.53 10.06 -16.71
C TYR A 372 14.14 11.53 -16.80
N GLY A 373 12.91 11.84 -16.41
CA GLY A 373 12.48 13.21 -16.15
C GLY A 373 13.16 13.70 -14.87
N ALA A 374 13.85 14.84 -14.96
CA ALA A 374 14.50 15.54 -13.85
C ALA A 374 15.69 14.82 -13.17
N GLY A 375 16.84 14.78 -13.87
CA GLY A 375 18.15 15.12 -13.28
C GLY A 375 18.89 14.11 -12.37
N ARG A 376 18.26 13.18 -11.66
CA ARG A 376 18.95 12.21 -10.77
C ARG A 376 18.75 10.75 -11.15
N GLN A 377 19.77 9.93 -10.88
CA GLN A 377 19.72 8.49 -11.12
C GLN A 377 18.70 7.81 -10.19
N PRO A 378 17.89 6.84 -10.67
CA PRO A 378 16.92 6.11 -9.84
C PRO A 378 17.54 5.46 -8.59
N ALA A 379 18.79 5.00 -8.69
CA ALA A 379 19.51 4.40 -7.58
C ALA A 379 19.63 5.37 -6.40
N VAL A 380 19.96 6.63 -6.67
CA VAL A 380 20.04 7.70 -5.65
C VAL A 380 18.67 7.93 -5.01
N LEU A 381 17.61 7.98 -5.80
CA LEU A 381 16.24 8.17 -5.31
C LEU A 381 15.79 7.01 -4.40
N ARG A 382 16.16 5.76 -4.74
CA ARG A 382 15.93 4.61 -3.86
C ARG A 382 16.71 4.71 -2.56
N THR A 383 17.97 5.16 -2.63
CA THR A 383 18.80 5.39 -1.45
C THR A 383 18.15 6.41 -0.53
N PHE A 384 17.57 7.49 -1.05
CA PHE A 384 16.80 8.43 -0.24
C PHE A 384 15.58 7.79 0.42
N SER A 385 14.76 7.04 -0.31
CA SER A 385 13.61 6.32 0.28
C SER A 385 14.03 5.31 1.35
N GLN A 386 15.15 4.61 1.13
CA GLN A 386 15.81 3.72 2.10
C GLN A 386 16.21 4.47 3.37
N ARG A 387 16.94 5.59 3.24
CA ARG A 387 17.41 6.39 4.37
C ARG A 387 16.26 6.99 5.18
N LEU A 388 15.20 7.49 4.52
CA LEU A 388 13.99 7.97 5.19
C LEU A 388 13.30 6.86 5.98
N SER A 389 13.04 5.71 5.34
CA SER A 389 12.37 4.57 5.99
C SER A 389 13.17 4.04 7.18
N ARG A 390 14.49 3.90 7.00
CA ARG A 390 15.40 3.40 8.03
C ARG A 390 15.47 4.36 9.21
N GLY A 391 15.71 5.65 8.98
CA GLY A 391 15.79 6.64 10.07
C GLY A 391 14.47 6.81 10.82
N PHE A 392 13.31 6.65 10.15
CA PHE A 392 12.02 6.61 10.83
C PHE A 392 11.87 5.36 11.71
N ASN A 393 12.29 4.19 11.20
CA ASN A 393 12.28 2.93 11.96
C ASN A 393 13.21 2.94 13.16
N ASP A 394 14.40 3.55 13.02
CA ASP A 394 15.36 3.76 14.11
C ASP A 394 14.74 4.65 15.20
N ALA A 395 14.04 5.73 14.81
CA ALA A 395 13.34 6.61 15.74
C ALA A 395 12.22 5.87 16.50
N VAL A 396 11.39 5.09 15.79
CA VAL A 396 10.31 4.29 16.38
C VAL A 396 10.86 3.24 17.36
N SER A 397 11.93 2.53 17.00
CA SER A 397 12.47 1.45 17.84
C SER A 397 13.33 1.99 18.99
N GLY A 398 14.18 2.99 18.74
CA GLY A 398 15.00 3.65 19.75
C GLY A 398 16.00 2.71 20.44
N PHE A 399 16.81 1.98 19.66
CA PHE A 399 17.69 0.96 20.20
C PHE A 399 18.89 1.52 21.01
N PRO A 400 19.23 0.93 22.17
CA PRO A 400 20.35 1.37 23.00
C PRO A 400 21.74 1.27 22.36
N ASP A 401 21.97 0.26 21.52
CA ASP A 401 23.24 0.03 20.81
C ASP A 401 23.55 1.15 19.79
N ASP A 402 22.53 1.76 19.20
CA ASP A 402 22.64 2.95 18.33
C ASP A 402 22.81 4.27 19.12
N GLY A 403 22.82 4.20 20.46
CA GLY A 403 23.01 5.35 21.34
C GLY A 403 21.71 6.02 21.81
N TRP A 404 20.54 5.42 21.54
CA TRP A 404 19.28 5.91 22.08
C TRP A 404 19.15 5.57 23.56
N SER A 405 18.64 6.52 24.33
CA SER A 405 18.38 6.38 25.76
C SER A 405 17.00 6.96 26.07
N SER A 406 16.22 6.28 26.90
CA SER A 406 14.94 6.81 27.35
C SER A 406 15.19 7.98 28.31
N LEU A 407 14.56 9.13 28.06
CA LEU A 407 14.59 10.24 29.02
C LEU A 407 13.61 9.89 30.14
N LEU A 408 14.12 9.34 31.25
CA LEU A 408 13.34 9.10 32.47
C LEU A 408 12.78 10.43 32.99
N SER A 409 11.56 10.77 32.59
CA SER A 409 10.79 11.87 33.19
C SER A 409 9.79 11.22 34.13
N SER A 410 10.04 11.35 35.43
CA SER A 410 9.17 10.86 36.48
C SER A 410 7.91 11.72 36.56
N ASP A 411 6.87 11.36 35.81
CA ASP A 411 5.49 11.51 36.28
C ASP A 411 4.57 10.55 35.51
N GLY A 412 3.54 10.03 36.17
CA GLY A 412 2.79 8.85 35.74
C GLY A 412 2.14 8.93 34.35
N ALA A 413 2.10 7.78 33.68
CA ALA A 413 1.25 7.47 32.51
C ALA A 413 1.26 8.50 31.36
N GLU A 414 2.42 8.89 30.84
CA GLU A 414 2.47 9.69 29.61
C GLU A 414 2.26 8.81 28.34
N ASP A 415 1.27 9.15 27.51
CA ASP A 415 0.98 8.50 26.21
C ASP A 415 2.10 8.66 25.16
N ILE A 416 3.13 9.47 25.44
CA ILE A 416 4.23 9.82 24.53
C ILE A 416 5.55 9.47 25.19
N SER A 417 6.36 8.69 24.49
CA SER A 417 7.72 8.36 24.92
C SER A 417 8.75 9.30 24.28
N ILE A 418 9.69 9.79 25.09
CA ILE A 418 10.82 10.61 24.65
C ILE A 418 12.10 9.79 24.75
N THR A 419 12.80 9.65 23.64
CA THR A 419 14.12 9.00 23.56
C THR A 419 15.15 9.98 23.03
N ILE A 420 16.39 9.87 23.50
CA ILE A 420 17.47 10.79 23.18
C ILE A 420 18.69 10.01 22.70
N ASN A 421 19.22 10.42 21.56
CA ASN A 421 20.52 10.01 21.07
C ASN A 421 21.54 11.14 21.26
N SER A 422 22.43 10.97 22.22
CA SER A 422 23.49 11.96 22.53
C SER A 422 24.75 11.76 21.68
N SER A 423 24.80 10.73 20.84
CA SER A 423 25.93 10.40 19.95
C SER A 423 25.42 10.02 18.56
N PRO A 424 24.82 10.96 17.80
CA PRO A 424 24.16 10.66 16.53
C PRO A 424 25.11 10.18 15.42
N ASN A 425 26.42 10.28 15.62
CA ASN A 425 27.46 9.77 14.72
C ASN A 425 27.38 8.25 14.48
N LYS A 426 26.64 7.48 15.29
CA LYS A 426 26.40 6.04 15.08
C LYS A 426 25.21 5.72 14.15
N LEU A 427 24.30 6.67 13.90
CA LEU A 427 23.12 6.49 13.05
C LEU A 427 23.41 6.67 11.55
N ILE A 428 24.53 7.32 11.24
CA ILE A 428 25.03 7.53 9.89
C ILE A 428 26.03 6.40 9.65
N GLY A 429 25.72 5.45 8.76
CA GLY A 429 26.49 4.22 8.55
C GLY A 429 28.01 4.45 8.43
N SER A 430 28.79 3.40 8.76
CA SER A 430 30.25 3.40 8.98
C SER A 430 31.14 3.90 7.85
N ASP A 431 30.59 4.24 6.68
CA ASP A 431 31.37 4.61 5.49
C ASP A 431 31.34 6.11 5.16
N VAL A 432 30.70 6.94 5.98
CA VAL A 432 30.70 8.41 5.81
C VAL A 432 31.56 9.05 6.90
N SER A 433 32.53 9.86 6.48
CA SER A 433 33.38 10.64 7.38
C SER A 433 32.53 11.38 8.44
N PRO A 434 32.97 11.45 9.71
CA PRO A 434 32.19 12.04 10.78
C PRO A 434 31.79 13.46 10.38
N SER A 435 30.49 13.67 10.18
CA SER A 435 29.98 14.99 9.87
C SER A 435 30.31 15.89 11.08
N PRO A 436 31.05 17.01 10.93
CA PRO A 436 31.43 17.87 12.06
C PRO A 436 30.22 18.54 12.75
N PHE A 437 29.01 18.36 12.20
CA PHE A 437 27.74 18.95 12.64
C PHE A 437 27.38 18.66 14.10
N PHE A 438 27.52 17.43 14.58
CA PHE A 438 27.08 17.06 15.94
C PHE A 438 28.20 17.09 16.99
N SER A 439 29.46 16.97 16.56
CA SER A 439 30.62 16.93 17.46
C SER A 439 31.12 18.31 17.91
N ALA A 440 30.81 19.38 17.18
CA ALA A 440 31.29 20.73 17.50
C ALA A 440 30.46 21.46 18.57
N MET A 441 29.22 21.04 18.84
CA MET A 441 28.21 21.86 19.55
C MET A 441 27.59 21.24 20.80
N GLY A 442 28.01 20.03 21.21
CA GLY A 442 27.47 19.38 22.41
C GLY A 442 25.95 19.20 22.37
N GLY A 443 25.40 18.80 21.22
CA GLY A 443 23.97 18.54 21.02
C GLY A 443 23.67 17.07 20.68
N GLY A 444 22.39 16.73 20.57
CA GLY A 444 21.92 15.40 20.22
C GLY A 444 20.62 15.41 19.42
N ILE A 445 20.09 14.23 19.12
CA ILE A 445 18.78 14.04 18.49
C ILE A 445 17.82 13.51 19.54
N MET A 446 16.62 14.08 19.60
CA MET A 446 15.52 13.65 20.45
C MET A 446 14.39 13.15 19.57
N CYS A 447 13.79 12.03 19.93
CA CYS A 447 12.62 11.48 19.28
C CYS A 447 11.45 11.45 20.25
N ALA A 448 10.36 12.12 19.86
CA ALA A 448 9.05 11.98 20.50
C ALA A 448 8.19 11.03 19.68
N LYS A 449 7.74 9.95 20.32
CA LYS A 449 7.00 8.89 19.62
C LYS A 449 5.84 8.35 20.45
N ALA A 450 4.77 7.99 19.74
CA ALA A 450 3.54 7.47 20.31
C ALA A 450 2.87 6.51 19.33
N SER A 451 2.04 5.61 19.85
CA SER A 451 1.16 4.77 19.05
C SER A 451 -0.24 4.79 19.62
N MET A 452 -1.25 4.75 18.75
CA MET A 452 -2.65 4.68 19.14
C MET A 452 -3.44 3.73 18.24
N LEU A 453 -4.56 3.23 18.76
CA LEU A 453 -5.49 2.40 18.01
C LEU A 453 -6.58 3.28 17.39
N LEU A 454 -6.75 3.16 16.08
CA LEU A 454 -7.81 3.80 15.31
C LEU A 454 -8.91 2.80 15.00
N GLN A 455 -10.16 3.26 15.06
CA GLN A 455 -11.34 2.44 14.77
C GLN A 455 -12.00 2.85 13.46
N ASN A 456 -12.14 1.87 12.57
CA ASN A 456 -12.73 1.96 11.24
C ASN A 456 -12.11 3.06 10.36
N VAL A 457 -10.81 3.34 10.50
CA VAL A 457 -10.15 4.35 9.66
C VAL A 457 -9.37 3.64 8.55
N PRO A 458 -9.72 3.87 7.27
CA PRO A 458 -8.92 3.42 6.14
C PRO A 458 -7.51 4.05 6.18
N PRO A 459 -6.43 3.25 6.19
CA PRO A 459 -5.06 3.76 6.26
C PRO A 459 -4.71 4.75 5.14
N ALA A 460 -5.13 4.44 3.91
CA ALA A 460 -4.85 5.24 2.72
C ALA A 460 -5.50 6.64 2.79
N LEU A 461 -6.80 6.72 3.10
CA LEU A 461 -7.50 7.99 3.32
C LEU A 461 -6.84 8.88 4.38
N LEU A 462 -6.45 8.31 5.53
CA LEU A 462 -5.83 9.10 6.60
C LEU A 462 -4.46 9.63 6.16
N VAL A 463 -3.62 8.80 5.56
CA VAL A 463 -2.31 9.22 5.06
C VAL A 463 -2.42 10.23 3.93
N ARG A 464 -3.40 10.07 3.04
CA ARG A 464 -3.70 11.02 1.97
C ARG A 464 -4.11 12.38 2.55
N PHE A 465 -5.01 12.39 3.53
CA PHE A 465 -5.39 13.62 4.23
C PHE A 465 -4.17 14.30 4.87
N LEU A 466 -3.33 13.56 5.60
CA LEU A 466 -2.14 14.13 6.24
C LEU A 466 -1.13 14.69 5.24
N ARG A 467 -1.02 14.07 4.06
CA ARG A 467 -0.19 14.53 2.95
C ARG A 467 -0.73 15.83 2.33
N GLU A 468 -2.03 15.90 2.10
CA GLU A 468 -2.68 17.03 1.40
C GLU A 468 -2.93 18.24 2.32
N HIS A 469 -3.19 17.98 3.61
CA HIS A 469 -3.55 18.99 4.60
C HIS A 469 -2.42 19.23 5.63
N ARG A 470 -1.16 19.28 5.18
CA ARG A 470 0.00 19.47 6.08
C ARG A 470 -0.12 20.71 6.96
N SER A 471 -0.63 21.82 6.43
CA SER A 471 -0.80 23.08 7.17
C SER A 471 -1.82 22.99 8.32
N GLU A 472 -2.69 21.98 8.35
CA GLU A 472 -3.67 21.82 9.42
C GLU A 472 -3.07 21.20 10.68
N TRP A 473 -1.99 20.42 10.55
CA TRP A 473 -1.38 19.70 11.67
C TRP A 473 0.07 20.06 11.94
N ALA A 474 0.83 20.53 10.95
CA ALA A 474 2.22 20.93 11.13
C ALA A 474 2.30 22.37 11.63
N ASP A 475 3.10 22.60 12.67
CA ASP A 475 3.38 23.94 13.19
C ASP A 475 4.55 24.54 12.39
N PRO A 476 4.35 25.70 11.71
CA PRO A 476 5.41 26.33 10.92
C PRO A 476 6.65 26.69 11.74
N GLY A 477 6.51 27.03 13.02
CA GLY A 477 7.62 27.33 13.92
C GLY A 477 8.44 26.09 14.28
N VAL A 478 7.79 24.94 14.44
CA VAL A 478 8.46 23.65 14.71
C VAL A 478 9.17 23.14 13.47
N ASP A 479 8.55 23.27 12.29
CA ASP A 479 9.18 22.92 11.03
C ASP A 479 10.39 23.84 10.75
N ALA A 480 10.27 25.15 11.01
CA ALA A 480 11.37 26.11 10.90
C ALA A 480 12.52 25.78 11.87
N TYR A 481 12.23 25.42 13.12
CA TYR A 481 13.23 24.95 14.09
C TYR A 481 13.99 23.72 13.57
N SER A 482 13.24 22.75 13.02
CA SER A 482 13.80 21.50 12.49
C SER A 482 14.68 21.74 11.26
N ALA A 483 14.29 22.66 10.37
CA ALA A 483 15.07 23.02 9.19
C ALA A 483 16.29 23.90 9.53
N ALA A 484 16.17 24.84 10.46
CA ALA A 484 17.27 25.69 10.92
C ALA A 484 18.40 24.85 11.53
N SER A 485 18.04 23.77 12.23
CA SER A 485 19.00 22.88 12.85
C SER A 485 19.88 22.07 11.89
N LEU A 486 19.53 22.01 10.60
CA LEU A 486 20.35 21.36 9.57
C LEU A 486 21.30 22.35 8.85
N ARG A 487 21.17 23.65 9.07
CA ARG A 487 21.97 24.67 8.37
C ARG A 487 23.26 24.96 9.12
N ALA A 488 24.36 25.12 8.38
CA ALA A 488 25.72 25.24 8.90
C ALA A 488 26.03 26.51 9.74
N ASN A 489 25.03 27.30 10.16
CA ASN A 489 25.23 28.49 10.99
C ASN A 489 24.03 28.74 11.93
N PRO A 490 24.14 28.47 13.25
CA PRO A 490 23.02 28.54 14.20
C PRO A 490 22.72 29.96 14.74
N TYR A 491 23.49 30.99 14.35
CA TYR A 491 23.27 32.36 14.81
C TYR A 491 22.31 33.12 13.88
N ASN A 492 21.04 32.83 14.03
CA ASN A 492 19.93 33.80 13.97
C ASN A 492 18.66 33.06 14.36
N VAL A 493 18.23 33.21 15.61
CA VAL A 493 16.88 32.87 16.04
C VAL A 493 16.05 34.16 15.95
N PRO A 494 15.19 34.37 14.94
CA PRO A 494 14.14 35.38 15.07
C PRO A 494 13.11 34.86 16.08
N GLY A 495 12.89 35.65 17.12
CA GLY A 495 12.02 35.30 18.23
C GLY A 495 10.58 34.98 17.82
N LEU A 496 9.96 34.14 18.65
CA LEU A 496 8.54 33.82 18.69
C LEU A 496 7.64 35.04 18.47
N ARG A 497 6.94 35.07 17.34
CA ARG A 497 5.58 35.61 17.24
C ARG A 497 4.74 34.77 16.28
N ALA A 498 3.61 34.28 16.78
CA ALA A 498 2.58 33.61 16.01
C ALA A 498 1.95 34.59 15.02
N GLY A 499 2.34 34.50 13.76
CA GLY A 499 1.65 35.09 12.61
C GLY A 499 1.31 33.96 11.65
N GLY A 500 0.02 33.78 11.35
CA GLY A 500 -0.47 32.68 10.52
C GLY A 500 0.16 32.71 9.12
N PHE A 501 0.81 31.61 8.75
CA PHE A 501 1.27 31.35 7.39
C PHE A 501 0.08 30.92 6.53
N MET A 502 -0.22 31.70 5.51
CA MET A 502 -1.06 31.30 4.37
C MET A 502 -0.17 31.44 3.13
N GLY A 503 0.26 30.33 2.52
CA GLY A 503 1.14 30.43 1.35
C GLY A 503 1.49 29.08 0.71
N ASN A 504 0.89 28.82 -0.46
CA ASN A 504 1.20 27.80 -1.48
C ASN A 504 2.33 26.80 -1.14
N GLN A 505 1.96 25.59 -0.73
CA GLN A 505 2.88 24.44 -0.77
C GLN A 505 3.04 23.97 -2.21
N VAL A 506 4.27 23.88 -2.70
CA VAL A 506 4.54 23.30 -4.03
C VAL A 506 5.12 21.91 -3.84
N ILE A 507 4.36 20.89 -4.26
CA ILE A 507 4.80 19.50 -4.26
C ILE A 507 5.45 19.18 -5.61
N LEU A 508 6.72 18.80 -5.57
CA LEU A 508 7.51 18.41 -6.74
C LEU A 508 7.76 16.89 -6.68
N PRO A 509 7.12 16.07 -7.53
CA PRO A 509 7.37 14.63 -7.54
C PRO A 509 8.78 14.33 -8.09
N LEU A 510 9.58 13.57 -7.32
CA LEU A 510 10.93 13.15 -7.70
C LEU A 510 10.96 11.74 -8.30
N ALA A 511 10.28 10.80 -7.66
CA ALA A 511 10.32 9.40 -8.06
C ALA A 511 9.01 8.70 -7.72
N ARG A 512 8.64 7.72 -8.54
CA ARG A 512 7.53 6.80 -8.26
C ARG A 512 7.95 5.40 -8.66
N THR A 513 7.62 4.41 -7.84
CA THR A 513 7.93 3.00 -8.18
C THR A 513 7.14 2.56 -9.41
N VAL A 514 7.63 1.54 -10.14
CA VAL A 514 6.97 1.01 -11.35
C VAL A 514 5.48 0.67 -11.12
N GLU A 515 5.15 0.20 -9.91
CA GLU A 515 3.79 -0.17 -9.51
C GLU A 515 3.04 0.94 -8.75
N HIS A 516 3.58 2.16 -8.72
CA HIS A 516 2.93 3.35 -8.18
C HIS A 516 2.60 3.33 -6.67
N GLU A 517 3.13 2.35 -5.93
CA GLU A 517 2.89 2.14 -4.49
C GLU A 517 3.65 3.10 -3.57
N GLU A 518 4.87 3.51 -3.96
CA GLU A 518 5.67 4.49 -3.22
C GLU A 518 5.97 5.71 -4.10
N CYS A 519 5.82 6.91 -3.55
CA CYS A 519 6.25 8.15 -4.17
C CYS A 519 7.23 8.91 -3.27
N LEU A 520 8.25 9.49 -3.90
CA LEU A 520 9.21 10.39 -3.29
C LEU A 520 8.99 11.79 -3.87
N GLU A 521 8.79 12.77 -3.01
CA GLU A 521 8.35 14.12 -3.33
C GLU A 521 9.20 15.14 -2.58
N VAL A 522 9.41 16.32 -3.15
CA VAL A 522 9.99 17.48 -2.46
C VAL A 522 8.91 18.51 -2.27
N ILE A 523 8.72 18.93 -1.02
CA ILE A 523 7.80 20.01 -0.67
C ILE A 523 8.62 21.27 -0.46
N ARG A 524 8.32 22.32 -1.23
CA ARG A 524 8.81 23.67 -0.98
C ARG A 524 7.77 24.44 -0.18
N LEU A 525 8.18 24.91 0.99
CA LEU A 525 7.39 25.73 1.89
C LEU A 525 7.92 27.17 1.77
N GLN A 526 7.11 28.03 1.16
CA GLN A 526 7.53 29.39 0.80
C GLN A 526 7.47 30.32 2.02
N GLY A 527 8.56 31.04 2.30
CA GLY A 527 8.59 32.11 3.29
C GLY A 527 8.04 33.41 2.68
N HIS A 528 6.91 33.91 3.17
CA HIS A 528 6.47 35.28 2.86
C HIS A 528 6.66 36.17 4.08
N GLY A 529 7.64 37.06 4.00
CA GLY A 529 7.83 38.16 4.93
C GLY A 529 6.83 39.27 4.65
N PHE A 530 6.00 39.59 5.63
CA PHE A 530 5.24 40.84 5.64
C PHE A 530 5.69 41.68 6.84
N SER A 531 6.59 42.64 6.61
CA SER A 531 6.58 43.97 7.23
C SER A 531 7.59 44.89 6.52
N HIS A 532 7.17 46.12 6.25
CA HIS A 532 8.08 47.23 5.97
C HIS A 532 8.95 47.42 7.23
N ASP A 533 10.27 47.53 7.04
CA ASP A 533 11.31 47.68 8.07
C ASP A 533 11.81 46.39 8.75
N GLU A 534 12.42 45.49 7.98
CA GLU A 534 13.81 45.05 8.16
C GLU A 534 14.16 43.96 7.13
N VAL A 535 15.30 44.15 6.44
CA VAL A 535 15.75 43.33 5.32
C VAL A 535 16.34 42.00 5.83
N LEU A 536 15.49 41.01 6.09
CA LEU A 536 15.90 39.60 6.04
C LEU A 536 14.74 38.75 5.51
N MET A 537 14.85 38.35 4.25
CA MET A 537 13.96 37.35 3.63
C MET A 537 13.99 36.08 4.51
N SER A 538 12.84 35.60 4.96
CA SER A 538 12.79 34.25 5.53
C SER A 538 13.07 33.26 4.39
N PRO A 539 14.13 32.45 4.49
CA PRO A 539 14.51 31.54 3.41
C PRO A 539 13.47 30.43 3.26
N ASP A 540 13.27 29.98 2.01
CA ASP A 540 12.39 28.85 1.74
C ASP A 540 12.88 27.58 2.47
N MET A 541 11.93 26.75 2.85
CA MET A 541 12.17 25.48 3.52
C MET A 541 11.80 24.33 2.58
N PHE A 542 12.66 23.32 2.53
CA PHE A 542 12.48 22.15 1.68
C PHE A 542 12.36 20.91 2.55
N LEU A 543 11.34 20.09 2.28
CA LEU A 543 11.14 18.79 2.90
C LEU A 543 11.21 17.71 1.83
N LEU A 544 11.96 16.65 2.09
CA LEU A 544 11.88 15.42 1.32
C LEU A 544 10.84 14.52 1.96
N GLN A 545 9.87 14.05 1.17
CA GLN A 545 8.71 13.29 1.63
C GLN A 545 8.59 11.96 0.88
N LEU A 546 8.50 10.87 1.62
CA LEU A 546 8.17 9.53 1.16
C LEU A 546 6.72 9.20 1.56
N CYS A 547 5.91 8.81 0.59
CA CYS A 547 4.58 8.29 0.85
C CYS A 547 4.44 6.88 0.27
N SER A 548 3.82 5.98 1.04
CA SER A 548 3.47 4.64 0.54
C SER A 548 2.02 4.29 0.92
N GLY A 549 1.35 3.50 0.08
CA GLY A 549 0.00 2.99 0.36
C GLY A 549 -1.12 4.04 0.29
N ILE A 550 -1.04 4.97 -0.66
CA ILE A 550 -2.07 6.02 -0.90
C ILE A 550 -3.24 5.49 -1.75
N ASP A 551 -3.06 4.36 -2.44
CA ASP A 551 -4.09 3.78 -3.30
C ASP A 551 -5.12 2.97 -2.49
N GLU A 552 -6.40 3.33 -2.62
CA GLU A 552 -7.53 2.68 -1.95
C GLU A 552 -7.78 1.26 -2.49
N ASP A 553 -7.36 0.99 -3.75
CA ASP A 553 -7.62 -0.28 -4.44
C ASP A 553 -6.69 -1.42 -3.99
N ALA A 554 -5.72 -1.16 -3.10
CA ALA A 554 -4.78 -2.15 -2.57
C ALA A 554 -5.24 -2.67 -1.18
N PRO A 555 -6.02 -3.77 -1.11
CA PRO A 555 -6.59 -4.24 0.15
C PRO A 555 -5.51 -4.65 1.16
N GLY A 556 -5.56 -4.04 2.34
CA GLY A 556 -4.76 -4.41 3.52
C GLY A 556 -3.36 -3.79 3.60
N ALA A 557 -3.00 -2.86 2.70
CA ALA A 557 -1.67 -2.26 2.66
C ALA A 557 -1.39 -1.32 3.85
N CYS A 558 -0.17 -1.39 4.38
CA CYS A 558 0.39 -0.39 5.29
C CYS A 558 0.49 0.96 4.56
N ALA A 559 -0.05 2.02 5.16
CA ALA A 559 0.09 3.38 4.64
C ALA A 559 1.12 4.14 5.49
N GLN A 560 1.99 4.93 4.87
CA GLN A 560 2.98 5.73 5.58
C GLN A 560 3.23 7.09 4.91
N LEU A 561 3.54 8.08 5.73
CA LEU A 561 3.98 9.42 5.35
C LEU A 561 5.20 9.75 6.19
N VAL A 562 6.38 9.73 5.58
CA VAL A 562 7.66 10.00 6.25
C VAL A 562 8.33 11.16 5.54
N PHE A 563 8.81 12.16 6.27
CA PHE A 563 9.49 13.32 5.70
C PHE A 563 10.69 13.73 6.53
N ALA A 564 11.65 14.41 5.90
CA ALA A 564 12.81 15.00 6.57
C ALA A 564 13.11 16.37 5.96
N PRO A 565 13.55 17.36 6.77
CA PRO A 565 14.04 18.61 6.22
C PRO A 565 15.33 18.37 5.42
N ILE A 566 15.47 19.13 4.33
CA ILE A 566 16.62 19.09 3.43
C ILE A 566 17.10 20.52 3.14
N ASP A 567 18.39 20.64 2.86
CA ASP A 567 18.98 21.90 2.43
C ASP A 567 18.75 22.14 0.92
N GLU A 568 18.87 23.40 0.48
CA GLU A 568 18.79 23.81 -0.92
C GLU A 568 19.77 23.05 -1.81
N SER A 569 20.94 22.69 -1.27
CA SER A 569 21.95 21.89 -1.98
C SER A 569 21.49 20.47 -2.32
N PHE A 570 20.49 19.95 -1.58
CA PHE A 570 19.94 18.60 -1.71
C PHE A 570 21.02 17.51 -1.90
N ALA A 571 22.12 17.57 -1.14
CA ALA A 571 23.27 16.66 -1.33
C ALA A 571 22.90 15.19 -1.06
N ASP A 572 23.48 14.27 -1.84
CA ASP A 572 23.20 12.82 -1.76
C ASP A 572 23.51 12.22 -0.37
N ASP A 573 24.51 12.77 0.32
CA ASP A 573 24.98 12.30 1.63
C ASP A 573 24.48 13.17 2.80
N ALA A 574 23.59 14.13 2.57
CA ALA A 574 23.09 15.02 3.63
C ALA A 574 22.41 14.23 4.76
N PRO A 575 22.67 14.53 6.05
CA PRO A 575 22.00 13.85 7.15
C PRO A 575 20.49 14.15 7.09
N LEU A 576 19.67 13.10 7.23
CA LEU A 576 18.21 13.22 7.28
C LEU A 576 17.74 12.99 8.71
N LEU A 577 16.73 13.73 9.15
CA LEU A 577 16.01 13.52 10.41
C LEU A 577 14.55 13.12 10.10
N PRO A 578 14.27 11.84 9.78
CA PRO A 578 12.95 11.43 9.33
C PRO A 578 11.90 11.49 10.45
N SER A 579 10.78 12.14 10.18
CA SER A 579 9.61 12.25 11.04
C SER A 579 8.36 11.87 10.26
N GLY A 580 7.31 11.40 10.91
CA GLY A 580 6.08 11.07 10.20
C GLY A 580 5.12 10.11 10.88
N PHE A 581 4.33 9.46 10.03
CA PHE A 581 3.18 8.65 10.39
C PHE A 581 3.23 7.29 9.68
N ARG A 582 2.82 6.26 10.39
CA ARG A 582 2.58 4.92 9.85
C ARG A 582 1.25 4.39 10.34
N VAL A 583 0.42 3.90 9.43
CA VAL A 583 -0.88 3.29 9.74
C VAL A 583 -0.90 1.87 9.20
N ILE A 584 -1.02 0.89 10.11
CA ILE A 584 -1.11 -0.53 9.74
C ILE A 584 -2.50 -1.05 10.09
N PRO A 585 -3.26 -1.60 9.12
CA PRO A 585 -4.54 -2.22 9.41
C PRO A 585 -4.36 -3.51 10.23
N LEU A 586 -5.19 -3.67 11.25
CA LEU A 586 -5.36 -4.88 12.04
C LEU A 586 -6.54 -5.65 11.42
N ASP A 587 -6.22 -6.53 10.48
CA ASP A 587 -7.23 -7.41 9.87
C ASP A 587 -7.91 -8.24 10.99
N ALA A 588 -9.24 -8.13 11.09
CA ALA A 588 -10.01 -9.03 11.95
C ALA A 588 -9.89 -10.45 11.37
N LYS A 589 -9.65 -11.44 12.24
CA LYS A 589 -9.62 -12.87 11.85
C LYS A 589 -10.81 -13.17 10.94
N THR A 590 -10.51 -13.56 9.71
CA THR A 590 -11.51 -14.03 8.76
C THR A 590 -12.00 -15.41 9.23
N ASP A 591 -12.86 -15.45 10.23
CA ASP A 591 -13.77 -16.59 10.36
C ASP A 591 -14.75 -16.47 9.19
N VAL A 592 -14.63 -17.34 8.20
CA VAL A 592 -15.46 -17.36 6.99
C VAL A 592 -16.32 -18.61 7.04
N PRO A 593 -17.56 -18.57 6.51
CA PRO A 593 -18.58 -19.59 6.72
C PRO A 593 -18.06 -20.93 6.24
N SER A 594 -18.28 -21.96 7.04
CA SER A 594 -17.90 -23.33 6.72
C SER A 594 -18.38 -23.72 5.33
N ALA A 595 -17.50 -24.38 4.58
CA ALA A 595 -17.74 -25.00 3.27
C ALA A 595 -18.72 -26.20 3.34
N THR A 596 -19.79 -26.09 4.12
CA THR A 596 -20.87 -27.09 4.27
C THR A 596 -22.14 -26.69 3.51
N ARG A 597 -22.21 -25.49 2.91
CA ARG A 597 -23.42 -24.99 2.23
C ARG A 597 -23.76 -25.70 0.90
N THR A 598 -22.96 -26.67 0.46
CA THR A 598 -23.25 -27.48 -0.73
C THR A 598 -23.80 -28.88 -0.39
N LEU A 599 -23.84 -29.27 0.88
CA LEU A 599 -24.35 -30.58 1.33
C LEU A 599 -25.79 -30.54 1.86
N ASP A 600 -26.39 -29.34 1.97
CA ASP A 600 -27.67 -29.13 2.66
C ASP A 600 -28.86 -28.89 1.71
N LEU A 601 -28.70 -29.17 0.42
CA LEU A 601 -29.81 -29.18 -0.55
C LEU A 601 -30.50 -30.55 -0.66
N ALA A 602 -29.93 -31.60 -0.04
CA ALA A 602 -30.50 -32.95 0.00
C ALA A 602 -31.38 -33.22 1.24
N SER A 603 -31.39 -32.31 2.22
CA SER A 603 -32.16 -32.43 3.47
C SER A 603 -33.56 -31.77 3.41
N ALA A 604 -33.87 -31.02 2.33
CA ALA A 604 -35.10 -30.25 2.19
C ALA A 604 -36.27 -31.02 1.55
N LEU A 605 -36.40 -32.32 1.83
CA LEU A 605 -37.52 -33.14 1.35
C LEU A 605 -38.07 -34.09 2.43
N GLU A 606 -38.33 -33.63 3.65
CA GLU A 606 -39.29 -34.32 4.53
C GLU A 606 -40.19 -33.32 5.30
N VAL A 607 -41.50 -33.54 5.17
CA VAL A 607 -42.60 -32.79 5.77
C VAL A 607 -42.92 -33.43 7.13
N GLY A 608 -42.99 -32.65 8.22
CA GLY A 608 -43.42 -33.19 9.50
C GLY A 608 -43.44 -32.20 10.67
N SER A 609 -44.64 -31.94 11.18
CA SER A 609 -45.06 -31.03 12.25
C SER A 609 -44.49 -31.33 13.66
N GLY A 610 -44.16 -30.28 14.42
CA GLY A 610 -44.49 -30.18 15.85
C GLY A 610 -43.35 -29.94 16.86
N GLY A 611 -43.22 -28.68 17.33
CA GLY A 611 -43.05 -28.35 18.76
C GLY A 611 -41.65 -28.28 19.40
N GLY A 612 -41.14 -27.05 19.56
CA GLY A 612 -40.39 -26.61 20.76
C GLY A 612 -38.86 -26.53 20.68
N LEU A 613 -38.33 -25.29 20.62
CA LEU A 613 -37.23 -24.72 21.44
C LEU A 613 -36.41 -23.65 20.67
N CYS A 614 -36.19 -22.52 21.37
CA CYS A 614 -35.16 -21.50 21.21
C CYS A 614 -35.06 -20.67 19.92
N ALA A 615 -35.00 -19.36 20.14
CA ALA A 615 -35.01 -18.30 19.14
C ALA A 615 -33.81 -18.36 18.19
N LEU A 616 -34.14 -18.46 16.91
CA LEU A 616 -33.28 -18.26 15.76
C LEU A 616 -33.33 -16.76 15.38
N SER A 617 -32.20 -16.06 15.47
CA SER A 617 -31.96 -14.74 14.87
C SER A 617 -30.45 -14.60 14.69
N ASP A 618 -29.86 -14.14 13.60
CA ASP A 618 -30.37 -13.62 12.35
C ASP A 618 -29.16 -13.67 11.39
N SER A 619 -29.35 -14.16 10.17
CA SER A 619 -28.30 -14.21 9.15
C SER A 619 -28.45 -13.02 8.21
N GLY A 620 -27.56 -12.03 8.31
CA GLY A 620 -27.43 -10.96 7.32
C GLY A 620 -26.66 -9.72 7.80
N SER A 621 -25.51 -9.46 7.19
CA SER A 621 -24.81 -8.16 7.15
C SER A 621 -24.24 -7.58 8.47
N GLY A 622 -23.22 -8.25 9.03
CA GLY A 622 -22.31 -7.61 9.99
C GLY A 622 -21.17 -6.87 9.28
N THR A 623 -21.27 -5.54 9.15
CA THR A 623 -20.14 -4.66 8.79
C THR A 623 -19.00 -4.85 9.79
N ARG A 624 -17.93 -5.54 9.38
CA ARG A 624 -16.75 -5.84 10.22
C ARG A 624 -16.03 -4.54 10.61
N SER A 625 -15.79 -4.36 11.90
CA SER A 625 -15.03 -3.22 12.42
C SER A 625 -13.55 -3.40 12.09
N THR A 626 -13.03 -2.64 11.13
CA THR A 626 -11.60 -2.60 10.82
C THR A 626 -10.89 -1.78 11.90
N ARG A 627 -9.84 -2.31 12.52
CA ARG A 627 -9.00 -1.53 13.45
C ARG A 627 -7.67 -1.24 12.74
N SER A 628 -7.00 -0.17 13.11
CA SER A 628 -5.67 0.15 12.59
C SER A 628 -4.79 0.65 13.73
N VAL A 629 -3.49 0.42 13.65
CA VAL A 629 -2.51 1.03 14.55
C VAL A 629 -1.88 2.21 13.85
N LEU A 630 -1.99 3.40 14.43
CA LEU A 630 -1.23 4.58 14.05
C LEU A 630 0.02 4.65 14.92
N THR A 631 1.18 4.78 14.29
CA THR A 631 2.47 5.06 14.93
C THR A 631 2.96 6.42 14.44
N ILE A 632 3.38 7.27 15.37
CA ILE A 632 3.87 8.62 15.12
C ILE A 632 5.28 8.72 15.72
N ALA A 633 6.23 9.27 14.97
CA ALA A 633 7.56 9.59 15.48
C ALA A 633 8.05 10.89 14.87
N PHE A 634 8.51 11.81 15.72
CA PHE A 634 9.08 13.09 15.33
C PHE A 634 10.46 13.27 15.95
N GLN A 635 11.43 13.63 15.12
CA GLN A 635 12.83 13.83 15.51
C GLN A 635 13.18 15.32 15.54
N PHE A 636 13.86 15.72 16.61
CA PHE A 636 14.31 17.09 16.89
C PHE A 636 15.77 17.06 17.29
N SER A 637 16.60 17.84 16.64
CA SER A 637 17.91 18.20 17.18
C SER A 637 17.74 19.09 18.41
N PHE A 638 18.67 18.98 19.37
CA PHE A 638 18.71 19.85 20.53
C PHE A 638 20.15 20.12 20.94
N GLU A 639 20.38 21.28 21.55
CA GLU A 639 21.62 21.57 22.28
C GLU A 639 21.46 21.16 23.74
N ASN A 640 22.54 20.70 24.39
CA ASN A 640 22.48 20.16 25.75
C ASN A 640 21.80 21.11 26.76
N HIS A 641 21.97 22.42 26.61
CA HIS A 641 21.38 23.41 27.51
C HIS A 641 19.88 23.66 27.26
N LEU A 642 19.35 23.30 26.08
CA LEU A 642 17.93 23.41 25.72
C LEU A 642 17.17 22.09 25.84
N ARG A 643 17.85 21.00 26.26
CA ARG A 643 17.31 19.64 26.28
C ARG A 643 15.90 19.55 26.87
N GLU A 644 15.69 20.10 28.07
CA GLU A 644 14.39 20.02 28.75
C GLU A 644 13.30 20.86 28.05
N SER A 645 13.68 22.02 27.50
CA SER A 645 12.78 22.89 26.75
C SER A 645 12.34 22.22 25.44
N VAL A 646 13.28 21.63 24.69
CA VAL A 646 12.99 20.88 23.46
C VAL A 646 12.16 19.63 23.76
N ALA A 647 12.39 18.95 24.89
CA ALA A 647 11.54 17.83 25.32
C ALA A 647 10.09 18.27 25.60
N ALA A 648 9.91 19.39 26.30
CA ALA A 648 8.58 19.94 26.55
C ALA A 648 7.86 20.33 25.25
N MET A 649 8.57 21.02 24.35
CA MET A 649 8.07 21.40 23.02
C MET A 649 7.69 20.16 22.19
N ALA A 650 8.57 19.16 22.12
CA ALA A 650 8.35 17.93 21.36
C ALA A 650 7.15 17.14 21.87
N ARG A 651 7.00 17.01 23.20
CA ARG A 651 5.80 16.40 23.81
C ARG A 651 4.54 17.18 23.43
N GLN A 652 4.53 18.49 23.61
CA GLN A 652 3.36 19.32 23.31
C GLN A 652 2.98 19.25 21.82
N TYR A 653 3.97 19.27 20.93
CA TYR A 653 3.76 19.16 19.50
C TYR A 653 3.14 17.81 19.12
N VAL A 654 3.70 16.70 19.59
CA VAL A 654 3.14 15.37 19.32
C VAL A 654 1.73 15.22 19.91
N ARG A 655 1.44 15.78 21.10
CA ARG A 655 0.08 15.81 21.67
C ARG A 655 -0.90 16.56 20.76
N ALA A 656 -0.51 17.73 20.27
CA ALA A 656 -1.35 18.53 19.37
C ALA A 656 -1.63 17.79 18.06
N VAL A 657 -0.60 17.20 17.44
CA VAL A 657 -0.72 16.38 16.24
C VAL A 657 -1.64 15.17 16.49
N MET A 658 -1.45 14.45 17.60
CA MET A 658 -2.31 13.33 17.98
C MET A 658 -3.78 13.74 18.10
N ALA A 659 -4.07 14.89 18.73
CA ALA A 659 -5.44 15.39 18.87
C ALA A 659 -6.08 15.75 17.50
N ILE A 660 -5.30 16.30 16.58
CA ILE A 660 -5.79 16.61 15.21
C ILE A 660 -6.05 15.31 14.45
N VAL A 661 -5.10 14.38 14.45
CA VAL A 661 -5.24 13.08 13.80
C VAL A 661 -6.44 12.30 14.34
N GLN A 662 -6.69 12.35 15.65
CA GLN A 662 -7.87 11.74 16.26
C GLN A 662 -9.18 12.37 15.77
N ARG A 663 -9.24 13.70 15.66
CA ARG A 663 -10.43 14.40 15.11
C ARG A 663 -10.67 14.01 13.65
N VAL A 664 -9.62 13.98 12.84
CA VAL A 664 -9.68 13.58 11.43
C VAL A 664 -10.10 12.11 11.31
N ALA A 665 -9.50 11.22 12.11
CA ALA A 665 -9.87 9.82 12.18
C ALA A 665 -11.36 9.62 12.51
N MET A 666 -11.91 10.40 13.44
CA MET A 666 -13.35 10.36 13.76
C MET A 666 -14.22 10.85 12.59
N ALA A 667 -13.75 11.82 11.80
CA ALA A 667 -14.46 12.33 10.63
C ALA A 667 -14.42 11.36 9.43
N ILE A 668 -13.32 10.62 9.25
CA ILE A 668 -13.12 9.67 8.14
C ILE A 668 -13.73 8.28 8.45
N SER A 669 -13.98 7.98 9.72
CA SER A 669 -14.58 6.70 10.14
C SER A 669 -15.99 6.54 9.54
N PRO A 670 -16.30 5.46 8.79
CA PRO A 670 -17.64 5.20 8.31
C PRO A 670 -18.54 4.96 9.54
N SER A 671 -19.52 5.84 9.71
CA SER A 671 -20.46 5.84 10.84
C SER A 671 -21.18 4.49 10.97
N ARG A 672 -21.12 3.87 12.17
CA ARG A 672 -21.92 2.69 12.53
C ARG A 672 -23.40 3.06 12.54
N LEU A 673 -24.11 2.80 11.45
CA LEU A 673 -25.58 2.96 11.42
C LEU A 673 -26.24 1.78 10.75
N GLY A 674 -26.52 0.74 11.55
CA GLY A 674 -27.58 -0.20 11.25
C GLY A 674 -28.96 0.45 11.48
N PRO A 675 -30.05 -0.12 10.93
CA PRO A 675 -31.35 0.57 10.79
C PRO A 675 -32.18 0.67 12.09
N HIS A 676 -31.66 0.29 13.25
CA HIS A 676 -32.40 0.33 14.50
C HIS A 676 -31.56 0.99 15.59
N VAL A 677 -32.19 1.92 16.31
CA VAL A 677 -31.69 2.78 17.39
C VAL A 677 -31.24 4.17 16.93
N GLU A 678 -32.17 5.11 17.11
CA GLU A 678 -32.00 6.58 17.12
C GLU A 678 -30.57 7.05 17.45
N LEU A 679 -29.94 7.69 16.47
CA LEU A 679 -28.80 8.57 16.73
C LEU A 679 -29.24 9.74 17.60
N LYS A 680 -28.63 9.84 18.77
CA LYS A 680 -28.17 11.15 19.24
C LYS A 680 -27.05 11.63 18.33
N HIS A 681 -27.42 12.22 17.20
CA HIS A 681 -26.55 13.12 16.44
C HIS A 681 -26.14 14.29 17.35
N PRO A 682 -25.01 14.98 17.13
CA PRO A 682 -24.95 16.37 17.54
C PRO A 682 -26.14 17.07 16.88
N PRO A 683 -26.97 17.81 17.63
CA PRO A 683 -28.16 18.40 17.06
C PRO A 683 -27.73 19.25 15.87
N GLY A 684 -28.34 18.97 14.71
CA GLY A 684 -28.43 19.97 13.67
C GLY A 684 -28.87 21.26 14.36
N SER A 685 -28.18 22.36 14.07
CA SER A 685 -28.69 23.64 14.54
C SER A 685 -30.17 23.72 14.14
N PRO A 686 -31.05 24.26 15.00
CA PRO A 686 -32.46 24.46 14.64
C PRO A 686 -32.57 25.19 13.28
N GLU A 687 -31.57 26.00 12.95
CA GLU A 687 -31.38 26.65 11.66
C GLU A 687 -31.21 25.69 10.47
N ALA A 688 -30.42 24.62 10.57
CA ALA A 688 -30.22 23.67 9.47
C ALA A 688 -31.49 22.86 9.17
N LEU A 689 -32.22 22.46 10.21
CA LEU A 689 -33.50 21.75 10.07
C LEU A 689 -34.60 22.67 9.52
N ALA A 690 -34.64 23.93 9.99
CA ALA A 690 -35.53 24.95 9.44
C ALA A 690 -35.20 25.23 7.96
N LEU A 691 -33.93 25.37 7.61
CA LEU A 691 -33.47 25.63 6.25
C LEU A 691 -33.80 24.48 5.30
N ALA A 692 -33.52 23.22 5.67
CA ALA A 692 -33.91 22.05 4.87
C ALA A 692 -35.43 22.01 4.63
N SER A 693 -36.22 22.33 5.65
CA SER A 693 -37.68 22.40 5.56
C SER A 693 -38.15 23.57 4.68
N TRP A 694 -37.49 24.73 4.74
CA TRP A 694 -37.79 25.89 3.89
C TRP A 694 -37.43 25.63 2.43
N ILE A 695 -36.31 24.96 2.16
CA ILE A 695 -35.86 24.62 0.81
C ILE A 695 -36.89 23.73 0.10
N GLY A 696 -37.31 22.64 0.75
CA GLY A 696 -38.31 21.73 0.20
C GLY A 696 -39.68 22.37 0.02
N ARG A 697 -40.16 23.12 1.04
CA ARG A 697 -41.45 23.84 0.95
C ARG A 697 -41.44 24.91 -0.14
N SER A 698 -40.35 25.69 -0.24
CA SER A 698 -40.21 26.73 -1.26
C SER A 698 -40.13 26.12 -2.65
N TYR A 699 -39.40 25.02 -2.84
CA TYR A 699 -39.36 24.34 -4.13
C TYR A 699 -40.77 23.90 -4.56
N ARG A 700 -41.50 23.19 -3.67
CA ARG A 700 -42.89 22.75 -3.93
C ARG A 700 -43.81 23.91 -4.27
N ALA A 701 -43.66 25.05 -3.60
CA ALA A 701 -44.47 26.24 -3.86
C ALA A 701 -44.23 26.83 -5.26
N HIS A 702 -43.01 26.73 -5.80
CA HIS A 702 -42.66 27.31 -7.10
C HIS A 702 -42.80 26.33 -8.28
N THR A 703 -42.60 25.02 -8.06
CA THR A 703 -42.67 24.00 -9.12
C THR A 703 -44.00 23.24 -9.15
N GLY A 704 -44.78 23.28 -8.06
CA GLY A 704 -45.98 22.46 -7.87
C GLY A 704 -45.68 20.97 -7.63
N THR A 705 -44.40 20.59 -7.56
CA THR A 705 -43.94 19.21 -7.35
C THR A 705 -43.05 19.14 -6.12
N GLU A 706 -43.19 18.06 -5.35
CA GLU A 706 -42.27 17.81 -4.25
C GLU A 706 -40.95 17.28 -4.82
N ILE A 707 -39.81 17.73 -4.26
CA ILE A 707 -38.51 17.14 -4.58
C ILE A 707 -38.60 15.67 -4.19
N ARG A 708 -38.41 14.76 -5.15
CA ARG A 708 -38.42 13.32 -4.88
C ARG A 708 -37.14 12.95 -4.14
N TRP A 709 -37.23 12.90 -2.81
CA TRP A 709 -36.06 12.66 -1.95
C TRP A 709 -35.48 11.24 -2.03
N SER A 710 -36.22 10.25 -2.58
CA SER A 710 -35.73 8.90 -2.97
C SER A 710 -36.84 8.04 -3.62
N ASP A 711 -36.49 7.01 -4.41
CA ASP A 711 -37.41 5.98 -4.95
C ASP A 711 -37.74 4.84 -3.95
N THR A 712 -37.18 4.87 -2.74
CA THR A 712 -37.46 3.90 -1.66
C THR A 712 -38.53 4.43 -0.70
N GLU A 713 -39.62 3.68 -0.54
CA GLU A 713 -40.79 3.98 0.31
C GLU A 713 -40.47 3.93 1.83
N ASP A 714 -39.61 4.83 2.34
CA ASP A 714 -39.44 5.06 3.78
C ASP A 714 -40.01 6.43 4.17
N ALA A 715 -41.33 6.49 4.35
CA ALA A 715 -42.10 7.71 4.62
C ALA A 715 -41.97 8.27 6.06
N ALA A 716 -40.89 7.95 6.80
CA ALA A 716 -40.74 8.31 8.22
C ALA A 716 -39.46 9.10 8.58
N GLY A 717 -38.71 9.61 7.58
CA GLY A 717 -37.53 10.46 7.82
C GLY A 717 -37.89 11.92 8.11
N SER A 718 -37.09 12.60 8.94
CA SER A 718 -37.21 14.07 9.09
C SER A 718 -36.86 14.78 7.77
N PRO A 719 -37.41 15.97 7.46
CA PRO A 719 -37.11 16.69 6.21
C PRO A 719 -35.61 16.90 5.95
N LEU A 720 -34.82 16.99 7.02
CA LEU A 720 -33.36 17.09 6.96
C LEU A 720 -32.69 15.78 6.51
N THR A 721 -33.16 14.61 6.95
CA THR A 721 -32.57 13.33 6.52
C THR A 721 -32.88 13.02 5.07
N LEU A 722 -34.07 13.42 4.60
CA LEU A 722 -34.47 13.32 3.19
C LEU A 722 -33.66 14.30 2.31
N PHE A 723 -33.50 15.55 2.75
CA PHE A 723 -32.63 16.52 2.07
C PHE A 723 -31.18 16.05 1.98
N TRP A 724 -30.65 15.50 3.08
CA TRP A 724 -29.26 15.10 3.15
C TRP A 724 -28.93 13.93 2.23
N LYS A 725 -29.88 13.03 1.95
CA LYS A 725 -29.69 11.81 1.15
C LYS A 725 -30.00 11.97 -0.35
N HIS A 726 -30.37 13.17 -0.80
CA HIS A 726 -30.72 13.42 -2.20
C HIS A 726 -29.51 13.24 -3.13
N SER A 727 -29.72 12.62 -4.31
CA SER A 727 -28.66 12.29 -5.28
C SER A 727 -28.11 13.51 -6.03
N ASP A 728 -28.97 14.49 -6.34
CA ASP A 728 -28.52 15.74 -6.95
C ASP A 728 -27.89 16.67 -5.91
N ALA A 729 -26.85 17.40 -6.33
CA ALA A 729 -26.13 18.34 -5.48
C ALA A 729 -26.96 19.62 -5.28
N ILE A 730 -27.33 19.92 -4.03
CA ILE A 730 -28.08 21.12 -3.66
C ILE A 730 -27.21 22.02 -2.79
N ILE A 731 -27.04 23.27 -3.22
CA ILE A 731 -26.21 24.27 -2.58
C ILE A 731 -27.07 25.51 -2.27
N CYS A 732 -26.92 26.08 -1.08
CA CYS A 732 -27.61 27.29 -0.65
C CYS A 732 -26.64 28.43 -0.47
N CYS A 733 -26.95 29.58 -1.05
CA CYS A 733 -26.13 30.79 -1.00
C CYS A 733 -26.94 32.02 -0.53
N SER A 734 -26.24 33.04 -0.06
CA SER A 734 -26.86 34.30 0.36
C SER A 734 -27.42 35.08 -0.83
N LEU A 735 -28.47 35.88 -0.58
CA LEU A 735 -29.10 36.72 -1.60
C LEU A 735 -28.35 38.04 -1.88
N LYS A 736 -27.26 38.28 -1.14
CA LYS A 736 -26.43 39.48 -1.32
C LYS A 736 -25.40 39.21 -2.43
N PRO A 737 -25.06 40.22 -3.26
CA PRO A 737 -23.99 40.08 -4.23
C PRO A 737 -22.68 39.66 -3.53
N ALA A 738 -21.91 38.78 -4.18
CA ALA A 738 -20.89 37.84 -3.67
C ALA A 738 -21.38 36.44 -3.24
N PHE A 739 -22.70 36.18 -3.23
CA PHE A 739 -23.35 34.84 -3.08
C PHE A 739 -22.58 33.86 -2.19
N THR A 740 -22.36 34.23 -0.92
CA THR A 740 -21.65 33.36 0.03
C THR A 740 -22.42 32.08 0.29
N LEU A 741 -21.74 30.94 0.27
CA LEU A 741 -22.39 29.65 0.54
C LEU A 741 -22.76 29.56 2.03
N LYS A 742 -23.96 29.05 2.30
CA LYS A 742 -24.49 28.89 3.67
C LYS A 742 -24.62 27.43 4.07
N PHE A 743 -25.02 26.58 3.13
CA PHE A 743 -25.36 25.19 3.40
C PHE A 743 -25.37 24.35 2.11
N ALA A 744 -25.20 23.04 2.24
CA ALA A 744 -25.31 22.08 1.13
C ALA A 744 -25.84 20.73 1.65
N ASN A 745 -26.33 19.86 0.74
CA ASN A 745 -26.58 18.44 1.06
C ASN A 745 -25.30 17.60 0.83
N SER A 746 -25.34 16.29 1.13
CA SER A 746 -24.18 15.40 0.95
C SER A 746 -23.58 15.47 -0.45
N ALA A 747 -24.39 15.30 -1.50
CA ALA A 747 -23.97 15.45 -2.90
C ALA A 747 -23.40 16.85 -3.21
N GLY A 748 -23.89 17.89 -2.54
CA GLY A 748 -23.39 19.26 -2.62
C GLY A 748 -22.02 19.45 -1.96
N PHE A 749 -21.74 18.75 -0.86
CA PHE A 749 -20.39 18.68 -0.29
C PHE A 749 -19.44 17.89 -1.18
N ASP A 750 -19.95 16.83 -1.82
CA ASP A 750 -19.18 15.98 -2.73
C ASP A 750 -18.75 16.74 -3.98
N ILE A 751 -19.68 17.44 -4.68
CA ILE A 751 -19.35 18.22 -5.88
C ILE A 751 -18.39 19.39 -5.59
N LEU A 752 -18.43 19.93 -4.37
CA LEU A 752 -17.55 21.01 -3.91
C LEU A 752 -16.23 20.50 -3.27
N GLU A 753 -16.11 19.19 -3.03
CA GLU A 753 -15.04 18.55 -2.27
C GLU A 753 -14.71 19.30 -0.95
N THR A 754 -15.74 19.68 -0.18
CA THR A 754 -15.60 20.51 1.03
C THR A 754 -16.42 19.97 2.21
N THR A 755 -16.23 20.51 3.41
CA THR A 755 -16.92 20.07 4.63
C THR A 755 -17.90 21.13 5.17
N VAL A 756 -18.81 20.73 6.07
CA VAL A 756 -19.77 21.64 6.73
C VAL A 756 -19.08 22.84 7.39
N ALA A 757 -17.87 22.65 7.93
CA ALA A 757 -17.11 23.71 8.59
C ALA A 757 -16.56 24.76 7.60
N ASN A 758 -16.23 24.35 6.37
CA ASN A 758 -15.52 25.20 5.42
C ASN A 758 -16.43 25.77 4.32
N VAL A 759 -17.69 25.32 4.21
CA VAL A 759 -18.62 25.82 3.19
C VAL A 759 -18.85 27.32 3.30
N GLN A 760 -18.88 27.88 4.50
CA GLN A 760 -19.17 29.30 4.68
C GLN A 760 -18.05 30.23 4.18
N ASP A 761 -16.84 29.69 4.00
CA ASP A 761 -15.69 30.41 3.47
C ASP A 761 -15.64 30.37 1.93
N LEU A 762 -16.49 29.58 1.27
CA LEU A 762 -16.59 29.52 -0.18
C LEU A 762 -17.57 30.55 -0.74
N GLN A 763 -17.15 31.17 -1.84
CA GLN A 763 -17.99 32.05 -2.66
C GLN A 763 -18.50 31.30 -3.89
N LEU A 764 -19.76 31.52 -4.26
CA LEU A 764 -20.34 30.88 -5.45
C LEU A 764 -19.59 31.25 -6.74
N GLU A 765 -18.92 32.42 -6.77
CA GLU A 765 -18.07 32.88 -7.87
C GLU A 765 -16.80 32.01 -8.04
N ALA A 766 -16.33 31.35 -6.99
CA ALA A 766 -15.23 30.39 -7.10
C ALA A 766 -15.71 29.01 -7.61
N VAL A 767 -17.02 28.75 -7.51
CA VAL A 767 -17.64 27.45 -7.81
C VAL A 767 -18.19 27.40 -9.23
N LEU A 768 -18.95 28.41 -9.67
CA LEU A 768 -19.51 28.43 -11.03
C LEU A 768 -18.50 28.99 -12.03
N ASP A 769 -18.47 28.44 -13.25
CA ASP A 769 -17.74 29.03 -14.37
C ASP A 769 -18.32 30.39 -14.80
N ASP A 770 -17.56 31.16 -15.60
CA ASP A 770 -17.96 32.49 -16.07
C ASP A 770 -19.30 32.47 -16.83
N GLY A 771 -19.61 31.36 -17.51
CA GLY A 771 -20.90 31.13 -18.17
C GLY A 771 -22.06 30.99 -17.17
N GLY A 772 -21.90 30.14 -16.16
CA GLY A 772 -22.88 29.90 -15.10
C GLY A 772 -23.14 31.14 -14.24
N GLN A 773 -22.10 31.92 -13.94
CA GLN A 773 -22.23 33.18 -13.22
C GLN A 773 -23.07 34.21 -14.00
N LYS A 774 -22.76 34.41 -15.28
CA LYS A 774 -23.52 35.32 -16.15
C LYS A 774 -24.98 34.88 -16.29
N ALA A 775 -25.22 33.58 -16.41
CA ALA A 775 -26.58 33.03 -16.48
C ALA A 775 -27.35 33.26 -15.18
N LEU A 776 -26.73 33.04 -14.02
CA LEU A 776 -27.34 33.26 -12.71
C LEU A 776 -27.68 34.73 -12.48
N VAL A 777 -26.74 35.64 -12.74
CA VAL A 777 -26.95 37.09 -12.59
C VAL A 777 -28.04 37.60 -13.53
N ALA A 778 -28.09 37.12 -14.78
CA ALA A 778 -29.12 37.49 -15.74
C ALA A 778 -30.53 37.00 -15.33
N GLN A 779 -30.63 35.83 -14.71
CA GLN A 779 -31.91 35.26 -14.26
C GLN A 779 -32.31 35.69 -12.84
N LEU A 780 -31.42 36.31 -12.06
CA LEU A 780 -31.70 36.70 -10.67
C LEU A 780 -32.95 37.57 -10.50
N PRO A 781 -33.23 38.60 -11.34
CA PRO A 781 -34.47 39.37 -11.24
C PRO A 781 -35.72 38.51 -11.45
N LYS A 782 -35.64 37.53 -12.38
CA LYS A 782 -36.71 36.59 -12.66
C LYS A 782 -36.91 35.62 -11.49
N ILE A 783 -35.85 35.14 -10.87
CA ILE A 783 -35.93 34.30 -9.65
C ILE A 783 -36.52 35.09 -8.49
N MET A 784 -36.22 36.38 -8.35
CA MET A 784 -36.78 37.19 -7.26
C MET A 784 -38.28 37.51 -7.44
N LEU A 785 -38.74 37.63 -8.69
CA LEU A 785 -40.14 37.94 -9.05
C LEU A 785 -41.03 36.69 -9.19
N GLN A 786 -40.52 35.65 -9.84
CA GLN A 786 -41.26 34.41 -10.19
C GLN A 786 -40.88 33.22 -9.30
N GLY A 787 -39.80 33.36 -8.50
CA GLY A 787 -39.40 32.39 -7.49
C GLY A 787 -38.49 31.25 -7.96
N LEU A 788 -38.42 30.98 -9.27
CA LEU A 788 -37.67 29.87 -9.86
C LEU A 788 -37.12 30.26 -11.25
N ALA A 789 -35.93 29.77 -11.60
CA ALA A 789 -35.41 29.77 -12.97
C ALA A 789 -34.58 28.52 -13.26
N TYR A 790 -34.59 28.09 -14.53
CA TYR A 790 -33.72 27.05 -15.04
C TYR A 790 -32.50 27.69 -15.70
N LEU A 791 -31.32 27.19 -15.35
CA LEU A 791 -30.04 27.61 -15.86
C LEU A 791 -29.48 26.50 -16.78
N PRO A 792 -28.76 26.88 -17.85
CA PRO A 792 -28.13 25.91 -18.74
C PRO A 792 -27.05 25.09 -18.00
N GLY A 793 -26.74 23.91 -18.54
CA GLY A 793 -25.62 23.09 -18.09
C GLY A 793 -24.28 23.82 -18.21
N GLY A 794 -23.33 23.45 -17.36
CA GLY A 794 -22.05 24.12 -17.23
C GLY A 794 -21.04 23.31 -16.44
N VAL A 795 -19.93 23.94 -16.07
CA VAL A 795 -18.88 23.32 -15.26
C VAL A 795 -18.77 24.05 -13.93
N CYS A 796 -18.69 23.28 -12.85
CA CYS A 796 -18.35 23.79 -11.54
C CYS A 796 -16.92 23.39 -11.14
N ARG A 797 -16.30 24.20 -10.30
CA ARG A 797 -14.97 23.96 -9.75
C ARG A 797 -15.10 23.70 -8.25
N SER A 798 -14.53 22.58 -7.80
CA SER A 798 -14.46 22.23 -6.38
C SER A 798 -13.43 23.10 -5.65
N SER A 799 -13.48 23.08 -4.31
CA SER A 799 -12.45 23.73 -3.48
C SER A 799 -11.04 23.16 -3.71
N MET A 800 -10.94 21.91 -4.17
CA MET A 800 -9.69 21.22 -4.52
C MET A 800 -9.25 21.47 -5.97
N GLY A 801 -9.98 22.32 -6.72
CA GLY A 801 -9.66 22.71 -8.09
C GLY A 801 -10.08 21.71 -9.17
N ARG A 802 -10.76 20.62 -8.79
CA ARG A 802 -11.32 19.63 -9.73
C ARG A 802 -12.56 20.20 -10.42
N GLN A 803 -12.77 19.83 -11.68
CA GLN A 803 -13.92 20.29 -12.46
C GLN A 803 -15.00 19.20 -12.49
N ALA A 804 -16.26 19.59 -12.32
CA ALA A 804 -17.40 18.72 -12.51
C ALA A 804 -18.41 19.35 -13.47
N SER A 805 -18.83 18.60 -14.48
CA SER A 805 -19.88 19.02 -15.42
C SER A 805 -21.25 18.66 -14.88
N TYR A 806 -22.25 19.52 -15.10
CA TYR A 806 -23.65 19.26 -14.81
C TYR A 806 -24.53 19.55 -16.03
N GLU A 807 -25.59 18.77 -16.21
CA GLU A 807 -26.46 18.86 -17.40
C GLU A 807 -27.40 20.07 -17.32
N GLN A 808 -27.93 20.34 -16.12
CA GLN A 808 -28.85 21.44 -15.88
C GLN A 808 -28.73 21.93 -14.43
N ALA A 809 -28.92 23.22 -14.20
CA ALA A 809 -29.04 23.78 -12.86
C ALA A 809 -30.41 24.41 -12.65
N VAL A 810 -31.01 24.18 -11.48
CA VAL A 810 -32.29 24.77 -11.07
C VAL A 810 -32.05 25.71 -9.91
N ALA A 811 -32.44 26.97 -10.06
CA ALA A 811 -32.27 28.00 -9.04
C ALA A 811 -33.62 28.47 -8.52
N TRP A 812 -33.84 28.46 -7.20
CA TRP A 812 -35.06 28.98 -6.59
C TRP A 812 -34.80 29.77 -5.33
N LYS A 813 -35.71 30.71 -5.08
CA LYS A 813 -35.74 31.53 -3.88
C LYS A 813 -36.31 30.72 -2.72
N VAL A 814 -35.59 30.70 -1.61
CA VAL A 814 -36.01 30.03 -0.37
C VAL A 814 -36.63 31.06 0.56
N VAL A 815 -37.85 30.80 1.01
CA VAL A 815 -38.66 31.67 1.88
C VAL A 815 -38.79 31.04 3.26
N GLY A 816 -38.54 31.83 4.30
CA GLY A 816 -38.70 31.41 5.70
C GLY A 816 -40.16 31.37 6.16
N ASP A 817 -40.40 30.98 7.42
CA ASP A 817 -41.76 30.96 8.00
C ASP A 817 -42.36 32.37 8.17
N ASP A 818 -41.53 33.41 8.17
CA ASP A 818 -41.89 34.82 8.20
C ASP A 818 -42.28 35.40 6.83
N GLY A 819 -42.21 34.59 5.76
CA GLY A 819 -42.47 35.04 4.39
C GLY A 819 -41.34 35.85 3.76
N ALA A 820 -40.20 36.00 4.47
CA ALA A 820 -39.05 36.75 3.97
C ALA A 820 -38.10 35.86 3.13
N PRO A 821 -37.42 36.41 2.10
CA PRO A 821 -36.36 35.70 1.38
C PRO A 821 -35.15 35.41 2.29
N GLN A 822 -34.80 34.14 2.51
CA GLN A 822 -33.70 33.75 3.41
C GLN A 822 -32.39 33.41 2.67
N CYS A 823 -32.50 32.70 1.54
CA CYS A 823 -31.38 32.31 0.70
C CYS A 823 -31.83 31.97 -0.73
N LEU A 824 -30.85 31.73 -1.59
CA LEU A 824 -31.02 31.18 -2.94
C LEU A 824 -30.50 29.75 -2.94
N ALA A 825 -31.32 28.79 -3.39
CA ALA A 825 -30.92 27.40 -3.54
C ALA A 825 -30.66 27.07 -5.02
N LEU A 826 -29.61 26.29 -5.26
CA LEU A 826 -29.13 25.83 -6.56
C LEU A 826 -29.03 24.30 -6.52
N MET A 827 -29.71 23.63 -7.43
CA MET A 827 -29.63 22.17 -7.60
C MET A 827 -28.97 21.85 -8.93
N PHE A 828 -27.89 21.06 -8.89
CA PHE A 828 -27.16 20.59 -10.07
C PHE A 828 -27.58 19.16 -10.39
N VAL A 829 -28.20 18.98 -11.56
CA VAL A 829 -28.77 17.71 -11.99
C VAL A 829 -27.76 16.96 -12.85
N ASN A 830 -27.65 15.63 -12.64
CA ASN A 830 -26.78 14.74 -13.40
C ASN A 830 -25.32 15.22 -13.48
N TRP A 831 -24.75 15.60 -12.34
CA TRP A 831 -23.37 16.08 -12.27
C TRP A 831 -22.36 14.92 -12.24
N THR A 832 -21.20 15.12 -12.85
CA THR A 832 -20.08 14.14 -12.88
C THR A 832 -18.74 14.85 -12.92
N PHE A 833 -17.72 14.27 -12.27
CA PHE A 833 -16.34 14.80 -12.34
C PHE A 833 -15.72 14.56 -13.72
N ILE A 834 -15.03 15.59 -14.22
CA ILE A 834 -14.28 15.58 -15.49
C ILE A 834 -12.87 15.01 -15.27
#